data_AF-A0A3B9PAH3-F1
#
_entry.id   AF-A0A3B9PAH3-F1
#
_cell.length_a   1.000
_cell.length_b   1.000
_cell.length_c   1.000
_cell.angle_alpha   90.00
_cell.angle_beta   90.00
_cell.angle_gamma   90.00
#
_symmetry.space_group_name_H-M   'P 1'
#
loop_
_entity.id
_entity.type
_entity.pdbx_description
1 polymer ?
#
loop_
_entity_poly.entity_id
_entity_poly.type
_entity_poly.pdbx_seq_one_letter_code
_entity_poly.pdbx_strand_id
1 'polypeptide(L)'
;VDEETQIYELITNYHVGGVVLRSDNNNFASEDTIAKTQTLVASLQNLAWDAASSESNIVGVRNQGTPNYIPLWIGMQQIGNGFPGDQILTGLTPLPSHMSIGASWNLELANQVGQVLGAELSSLGINLFLGPNLDVVETGSSEAADSLGVNTFGGDPFWVGEMGKSLISGLHTASDDHLMVVAQNFPGTGNSDRSPEFEVATVRKSLDQLKQIELPPYFSVTTPVYGDPNRVDGLMVSHIRYQGFQGNIRETTRPISFDSNAFQEIMSLPEFQAWREEGGLIFSDNLGSESLRRFFDPNGTNFDALPVARNAFLAGNDVLYVNNLRSSTDPDSYTTLVSIIDFFVQKYREDSAFAQRVDSSVLRVLKAKEKIYGEFDIENVLPVGEDLTELGTSEDVTFDVAQEAVTMISPPAQEFDTILPSPPAWYEDIVIFTDVRTVSQCDTCPPYNQVATKSMANALLNLYGPQAGGQILEQNLFSYTFSQLVNVLDNAEVDAPEFLLENLQVADWVIFNTVDLDPDEPGSNALQRILVDRPDLLSGKKVVVFSMGPPIYLDSTNITKLTAYYALYSRSPAFLDVAARVLMQELVPSGALPISLNAVGYDLITVTSPDPEQVIDLELVLPEETPTEVPAQTQTPGATQTPVPTPLPSFNVGDTLTIRTGRIYDHNRNIVPDGTVVRFNFQISGEPGITQQFQTTTSGGVAYFNYRIQAAGGLEISATSEPAMRSETLQINISPEGVTSILSISPTPLASPTPTASPTPEPTATQSPTPIPEPKHNKFPTLGEWAMGIIVMGLGFVFTYLIGFYWWGSARWGLRSALCALIGGLMAYTLLNLGTSGTKYWMVESGTVFVVEVIVVGLLFGWIGALIWWMRTAGRYPLKKRG
;
A
#
# COMPACT_ATOMS: atom_id res chain seq x y z
N VAL A 1 16.49 37.04 0.97
CA VAL A 1 15.77 37.35 -0.29
C VAL A 1 15.98 38.83 -0.54
N ASP A 2 16.49 39.20 -1.70
CA ASP A 2 16.77 40.59 -2.07
C ASP A 2 16.34 40.87 -3.52
N GLU A 3 16.44 42.14 -3.93
CA GLU A 3 16.02 42.62 -5.26
C GLU A 3 16.73 41.94 -6.44
N GLU A 4 17.88 41.28 -6.20
CA GLU A 4 18.65 40.59 -7.24
C GLU A 4 18.18 39.15 -7.45
N THR A 5 17.31 38.63 -6.58
CA THR A 5 16.80 37.25 -6.68
C THR A 5 15.59 37.13 -7.60
N GLN A 6 15.52 36.03 -8.36
CA GLN A 6 14.37 35.73 -9.23
C GLN A 6 13.05 35.63 -8.45
N ILE A 7 13.09 35.09 -7.22
CA ILE A 7 11.89 34.97 -6.38
C ILE A 7 11.34 36.34 -5.95
N TYR A 8 12.22 37.34 -5.79
CA TYR A 8 11.78 38.70 -5.51
C TYR A 8 10.90 39.24 -6.63
N GLU A 9 11.34 39.06 -7.89
CA GLU A 9 10.58 39.50 -9.06
C GLU A 9 9.24 38.76 -9.18
N LEU A 10 9.23 37.45 -8.94
CA LEU A 10 7.99 36.64 -8.96
C LEU A 10 6.95 37.12 -7.94
N ILE A 11 7.38 37.47 -6.73
CA ILE A 11 6.47 37.92 -5.66
C ILE A 11 6.00 39.36 -5.92
N THR A 12 6.92 40.26 -6.26
CA THR A 12 6.64 41.70 -6.35
C THR A 12 5.95 42.10 -7.65
N ASN A 13 6.37 41.54 -8.80
CA ASN A 13 5.90 41.95 -10.11
C ASN A 13 4.86 40.99 -10.71
N TYR A 14 4.95 39.70 -10.40
CA TYR A 14 4.06 38.67 -10.95
C TYR A 14 3.03 38.15 -9.94
N HIS A 15 3.10 38.58 -8.67
CA HIS A 15 2.16 38.24 -7.59
C HIS A 15 1.87 36.73 -7.48
N VAL A 16 2.93 35.90 -7.50
CA VAL A 16 2.78 34.45 -7.31
C VAL A 16 2.02 34.14 -6.00
N GLY A 17 1.12 33.17 -6.05
CA GLY A 17 0.23 32.86 -4.91
C GLY A 17 0.90 32.14 -3.74
N GLY A 18 2.13 31.65 -3.92
CA GLY A 18 2.88 30.93 -2.92
C GLY A 18 4.18 30.31 -3.46
N VAL A 19 4.96 29.70 -2.57
CA VAL A 19 6.22 29.01 -2.84
C VAL A 19 6.24 27.67 -2.10
N VAL A 20 7.01 26.71 -2.59
CA VAL A 20 7.29 25.45 -1.88
C VAL A 20 8.77 25.40 -1.54
N LEU A 21 9.09 25.23 -0.26
CA LEU A 21 10.47 25.14 0.23
C LEU A 21 10.98 23.71 0.10
N ARG A 22 12.18 23.54 -0.44
CA ARG A 22 12.79 22.22 -0.70
C ARG A 22 14.29 22.21 -0.41
N SER A 23 14.80 21.05 0.01
CA SER A 23 16.22 20.84 0.28
C SER A 23 17.07 20.87 -1.00
N ASP A 24 16.57 20.31 -2.10
CA ASP A 24 17.22 20.32 -3.42
C ASP A 24 17.40 21.73 -4.01
N ASN A 25 16.61 22.71 -3.55
CA ASN A 25 16.75 24.12 -3.88
C ASN A 25 17.62 24.90 -2.86
N ASN A 26 18.34 24.19 -1.98
CA ASN A 26 19.20 24.76 -0.94
C ASN A 26 18.47 25.73 0.02
N ASN A 27 17.17 25.55 0.26
CA ASN A 27 16.41 26.44 1.15
C ASN A 27 16.82 26.29 2.62
N PHE A 28 17.51 25.20 2.98
CA PHE A 28 17.87 24.82 4.35
C PHE A 28 19.40 24.75 4.57
N ALA A 29 20.18 25.56 3.85
CA ALA A 29 21.64 25.44 3.79
C ALA A 29 22.43 25.95 5.01
N SER A 30 21.78 26.18 6.16
CA SER A 30 22.44 26.78 7.33
C SER A 30 22.74 25.74 8.41
N GLU A 31 23.73 26.01 9.28
CA GLU A 31 23.93 25.23 10.51
C GLU A 31 22.77 25.41 11.50
N ASP A 32 22.10 26.57 11.47
CA ASP A 32 20.89 26.86 12.25
C ASP A 32 19.65 26.85 11.34
N THR A 33 19.34 25.65 10.82
CA THR A 33 18.28 25.43 9.82
C THR A 33 16.93 25.98 10.27
N ILE A 34 16.55 25.77 11.54
CA ILE A 34 15.23 26.12 12.08
C ILE A 34 15.04 27.63 12.11
N ALA A 35 15.93 28.38 12.79
CA ALA A 35 15.80 29.83 12.90
C ALA A 35 15.91 30.53 11.53
N LYS A 36 16.77 30.00 10.64
CA LYS A 36 16.88 30.53 9.27
C LYS A 36 15.66 30.25 8.42
N THR A 37 15.01 29.11 8.60
CA THR A 37 13.75 28.79 7.92
C THR A 37 12.67 29.78 8.33
N GLN A 38 12.46 29.99 9.63
CA GLN A 38 11.49 30.97 10.11
C GLN A 38 11.79 32.39 9.59
N THR A 39 13.06 32.79 9.58
CA THR A 39 13.49 34.09 9.02
C THR A 39 13.22 34.19 7.51
N LEU A 40 13.46 33.11 6.76
CA LEU A 40 13.20 33.04 5.32
C LEU A 40 11.70 33.20 5.05
N VAL A 41 10.87 32.46 5.77
CA VAL A 41 9.40 32.53 5.69
C VAL A 41 8.91 33.94 5.99
N ALA A 42 9.34 34.52 7.11
CA ALA A 42 9.00 35.89 7.47
C ALA A 42 9.44 36.90 6.40
N SER A 43 10.63 36.73 5.82
CA SER A 43 11.13 37.61 4.75
C SER A 43 10.27 37.52 3.47
N LEU A 44 9.81 36.33 3.10
CA LEU A 44 8.93 36.13 1.94
C LEU A 44 7.55 36.79 2.15
N GLN A 45 6.98 36.66 3.35
CA GLN A 45 5.69 37.28 3.67
C GLN A 45 5.79 38.81 3.73
N ASN A 46 6.84 39.35 4.37
CA ASN A 46 7.10 40.78 4.40
C ASN A 46 7.31 41.36 3.00
N LEU A 47 7.99 40.62 2.12
CA LEU A 47 8.16 41.05 0.73
C LEU A 47 6.81 41.21 0.00
N ALA A 48 5.90 40.26 0.18
CA ALA A 48 4.56 40.34 -0.40
C ALA A 48 3.75 41.52 0.19
N TRP A 49 3.90 41.78 1.50
CA TRP A 49 3.29 42.92 2.18
C TRP A 49 3.80 44.28 1.66
N ASP A 50 5.12 44.43 1.54
CA ASP A 50 5.77 45.66 1.08
C ASP A 50 5.39 46.00 -0.36
N ALA A 51 5.27 44.96 -1.22
CA ALA A 51 4.79 45.11 -2.59
C ALA A 51 3.36 45.68 -2.64
N ALA A 52 2.42 45.08 -1.88
CA ALA A 52 1.03 45.51 -1.84
C ALA A 52 0.86 46.93 -1.24
N SER A 53 1.69 47.26 -0.24
CA SER A 53 1.70 48.58 0.40
C SER A 53 2.25 49.68 -0.53
N SER A 54 3.20 49.35 -1.40
CA SER A 54 3.81 50.28 -2.35
C SER A 54 2.86 50.66 -3.49
N GLU A 55 2.09 49.70 -4.02
CA GLU A 55 1.08 49.97 -5.07
C GLU A 55 -0.04 50.91 -4.60
N SER A 56 -0.46 50.75 -3.34
CA SER A 56 -1.49 51.58 -2.71
C SER A 56 -1.10 53.07 -2.62
N ASN A 57 0.20 53.38 -2.64
CA ASN A 57 0.72 54.75 -2.59
C ASN A 57 0.85 55.44 -3.96
N ILE A 58 0.84 54.69 -5.08
CA ILE A 58 1.06 55.22 -6.44
C ILE A 58 -0.25 55.70 -7.08
N VAL A 59 -1.36 55.03 -6.78
CA VAL A 59 -2.70 55.45 -7.23
C VAL A 59 -3.22 56.46 -6.21
N GLY A 60 -3.07 57.76 -6.48
CA GLY A 60 -3.39 58.90 -5.59
C GLY A 60 -4.86 59.07 -5.13
N VAL A 61 -5.59 57.97 -4.93
CA VAL A 61 -6.89 57.92 -4.26
C VAL A 61 -6.61 57.73 -2.77
N ARG A 62 -6.77 58.81 -1.99
CA ARG A 62 -6.89 58.75 -0.52
C ARG A 62 -8.21 58.07 -0.13
N ASN A 63 -8.36 56.78 -0.40
CA ASN A 63 -9.27 55.96 0.37
C ASN A 63 -8.45 55.35 1.50
N GLN A 64 -8.98 55.45 2.72
CA GLN A 64 -8.50 54.75 3.91
C GLN A 64 -8.76 53.23 3.76
N GLY A 65 -8.27 52.62 2.69
CA GLY A 65 -8.36 51.18 2.44
C GLY A 65 -7.06 50.53 2.86
N THR A 66 -7.16 49.39 3.53
CA THR A 66 -6.06 48.46 3.77
C THR A 66 -5.35 48.11 2.46
N PRO A 67 -4.02 47.88 2.45
CA PRO A 67 -3.32 47.38 1.27
C PRO A 67 -4.01 46.12 0.74
N ASN A 68 -4.07 45.92 -0.59
CA ASN A 68 -4.56 44.68 -1.19
C ASN A 68 -3.52 43.54 -1.03
N TYR A 69 -3.10 43.28 0.20
CA TYR A 69 -2.18 42.21 0.54
C TYR A 69 -2.90 40.86 0.52
N ILE A 70 -2.25 39.86 -0.06
CA ILE A 70 -2.69 38.46 -0.01
C ILE A 70 -1.49 37.66 0.51
N PRO A 71 -1.62 36.96 1.65
CA PRO A 71 -0.55 36.15 2.21
C PRO A 71 -0.07 35.07 1.22
N LEU A 72 1.21 34.76 1.20
CA LEU A 72 1.74 33.66 0.39
C LEU A 72 1.39 32.32 1.02
N TRP A 73 1.09 31.32 0.20
CA TRP A 73 1.24 29.93 0.64
C TRP A 73 2.74 29.62 0.72
N ILE A 74 3.16 29.06 1.84
CA ILE A 74 4.51 28.58 2.11
C ILE A 74 4.38 27.09 2.33
N GLY A 75 4.64 26.35 1.25
CA GLY A 75 4.46 24.91 1.14
C GLY A 75 5.69 24.13 1.58
N MET A 76 5.47 22.97 2.19
CA MET A 76 6.50 21.97 2.45
C MET A 76 5.91 20.56 2.40
N GLN A 77 6.73 19.59 2.00
CA GLN A 77 6.46 18.17 2.20
C GLN A 77 7.36 17.70 3.35
N GLN A 78 6.80 17.10 4.40
CA GLN A 78 7.56 16.62 5.56
C GLN A 78 6.84 15.39 6.11
N ILE A 79 6.93 14.29 5.35
CA ILE A 79 6.08 13.09 5.56
C ILE A 79 6.69 12.07 6.55
N GLY A 80 7.85 12.38 7.13
CA GLY A 80 8.56 11.53 8.09
C GLY A 80 9.56 10.57 7.44
N ASN A 81 10.24 9.81 8.31
CA ASN A 81 11.28 8.83 7.95
C ASN A 81 12.58 9.38 7.34
N GLY A 82 12.85 10.68 7.49
CA GLY A 82 14.05 11.34 6.95
C GLY A 82 14.08 11.38 5.41
N PHE A 83 15.26 11.52 4.82
CA PHE A 83 15.40 11.64 3.36
C PHE A 83 14.94 10.37 2.62
N PRO A 84 14.24 10.48 1.48
CA PRO A 84 13.80 11.70 0.79
C PRO A 84 12.44 12.27 1.26
N GLY A 85 11.80 11.64 2.25
CA GLY A 85 10.47 12.05 2.74
C GLY A 85 10.45 13.41 3.44
N ASP A 86 11.51 13.72 4.19
CA ASP A 86 11.68 14.97 4.91
C ASP A 86 12.55 15.98 4.14
N GLN A 87 12.18 17.26 4.22
CA GLN A 87 12.93 18.37 3.60
C GLN A 87 13.87 19.03 4.62
N ILE A 88 13.45 19.17 5.86
CA ILE A 88 14.34 19.51 6.98
C ILE A 88 14.76 18.21 7.65
N LEU A 89 16.04 17.89 7.56
CA LEU A 89 16.58 16.61 8.03
C LEU A 89 17.19 16.68 9.43
N THR A 90 17.43 17.89 9.94
CA THR A 90 18.03 18.13 11.26
C THR A 90 17.35 19.31 11.96
N GLY A 91 17.02 19.15 13.24
CA GLY A 91 16.45 20.20 14.09
C GLY A 91 14.95 20.09 14.37
N LEU A 92 14.22 19.29 13.58
CA LEU A 92 12.84 18.90 13.83
C LEU A 92 12.76 17.50 14.45
N THR A 93 11.59 17.13 14.96
CA THR A 93 11.39 15.80 15.58
C THR A 93 11.49 14.74 14.47
N PRO A 94 12.34 13.71 14.60
CA PRO A 94 12.39 12.62 13.63
C PRO A 94 11.09 11.80 13.68
N LEU A 95 10.18 12.05 12.74
CA LEU A 95 8.86 11.42 12.70
C LEU A 95 8.91 10.01 12.09
N PRO A 96 8.00 9.11 12.54
CA PRO A 96 7.85 7.77 11.97
C PRO A 96 7.39 7.81 10.50
N SER A 97 7.54 6.69 9.79
CA SER A 97 6.96 6.56 8.44
C SER A 97 5.46 6.32 8.50
N HIS A 98 4.72 6.68 7.44
CA HIS A 98 3.31 6.35 7.33
C HIS A 98 3.05 4.83 7.51
N MET A 99 3.91 3.96 7.00
CA MET A 99 3.75 2.52 7.16
C MET A 99 3.94 2.06 8.61
N SER A 100 4.87 2.66 9.38
CA SER A 100 4.96 2.36 10.82
C SER A 100 3.72 2.83 11.58
N ILE A 101 3.17 4.01 11.24
CA ILE A 101 1.91 4.47 11.85
C ILE A 101 0.79 3.47 11.55
N GLY A 102 0.69 2.99 10.32
CA GLY A 102 -0.26 1.95 9.94
C GLY A 102 -0.06 0.61 10.66
N ALA A 103 1.20 0.18 10.84
CA ALA A 103 1.55 -1.05 11.54
C ALA A 103 1.22 -1.02 13.04
N SER A 104 1.04 0.18 13.62
CA SER A 104 0.60 0.34 15.01
C SER A 104 -0.90 0.05 15.21
N TRP A 105 -1.71 0.12 14.14
CA TRP A 105 -3.17 -0.01 14.19
C TRP A 105 -3.87 0.94 15.18
N ASN A 106 -3.19 2.02 15.58
CA ASN A 106 -3.66 2.96 16.58
C ASN A 106 -3.88 4.37 16.01
N LEU A 107 -5.17 4.74 15.88
CA LEU A 107 -5.60 6.05 15.37
C LEU A 107 -5.15 7.23 16.25
N GLU A 108 -5.01 7.02 17.55
CA GLU A 108 -4.55 8.06 18.48
C GLU A 108 -3.08 8.40 18.22
N LEU A 109 -2.23 7.40 17.95
CA LEU A 109 -0.84 7.64 17.59
C LEU A 109 -0.71 8.37 16.25
N ALA A 110 -1.55 8.03 15.26
CA ALA A 110 -1.63 8.79 14.02
C ALA A 110 -2.00 10.27 14.28
N ASN A 111 -2.95 10.53 15.18
CA ASN A 111 -3.32 11.89 15.57
C ASN A 111 -2.17 12.63 16.25
N GLN A 112 -1.49 12.00 17.22
CA GLN A 112 -0.38 12.60 17.96
C GLN A 112 0.81 12.93 17.05
N VAL A 113 1.15 12.05 16.09
CA VAL A 113 2.17 12.36 15.07
C VAL A 113 1.77 13.58 14.27
N GLY A 114 0.49 13.70 13.90
CA GLY A 114 -0.05 14.86 13.20
C GLY A 114 0.02 16.13 14.05
N GLN A 115 -0.21 16.03 15.36
CA GLN A 115 -0.10 17.16 16.28
C GLN A 115 1.34 17.68 16.36
N VAL A 116 2.32 16.79 16.51
CA VAL A 116 3.74 17.18 16.51
C VAL A 116 4.10 17.87 15.21
N LEU A 117 3.78 17.26 14.06
CA LEU A 117 4.10 17.83 12.75
C LEU A 117 3.39 19.17 12.52
N GLY A 118 2.11 19.28 12.89
CA GLY A 118 1.30 20.48 12.72
C GLY A 118 1.82 21.66 13.52
N ALA A 119 2.17 21.41 14.79
CA ALA A 119 2.81 22.40 15.65
C ALA A 119 4.15 22.85 15.07
N GLU A 120 5.07 21.92 14.77
CA GLU A 120 6.42 22.26 14.29
C GLU A 120 6.41 23.04 12.96
N LEU A 121 5.54 22.66 12.00
CA LEU A 121 5.41 23.39 10.74
C LEU A 121 4.79 24.77 10.93
N SER A 122 3.74 24.89 11.76
CA SER A 122 3.10 26.18 12.06
C SER A 122 4.07 27.16 12.72
N SER A 123 4.90 26.68 13.66
CA SER A 123 5.94 27.48 14.34
C SER A 123 6.98 28.08 13.38
N LEU A 124 7.27 27.37 12.29
CA LEU A 124 8.16 27.83 11.23
C LEU A 124 7.48 28.84 10.28
N GLY A 125 6.16 29.05 10.40
CA GLY A 125 5.33 29.84 9.50
C GLY A 125 4.96 29.11 8.20
N ILE A 126 5.13 27.78 8.16
CA ILE A 126 4.65 26.95 7.06
C ILE A 126 3.14 26.84 7.21
N ASN A 127 2.40 27.19 6.15
CA ASN A 127 0.94 27.24 6.16
C ASN A 127 0.32 26.34 5.07
N LEU A 128 1.14 25.57 4.35
CA LEU A 128 0.70 24.59 3.37
C LEU A 128 1.51 23.29 3.53
N PHE A 129 0.83 22.21 3.94
CA PHE A 129 1.40 20.88 4.01
C PHE A 129 1.01 20.05 2.78
N LEU A 130 2.01 19.55 2.07
CA LEU A 130 1.84 18.69 0.90
C LEU A 130 1.94 17.22 1.34
N GLY A 131 0.84 16.70 1.86
CA GLY A 131 0.66 15.35 2.39
C GLY A 131 -0.65 15.26 3.20
N PRO A 132 -0.96 14.11 3.82
CA PRO A 132 -0.25 12.84 3.75
C PRO A 132 -0.51 12.07 2.45
N ASN A 133 0.17 10.94 2.28
CA ASN A 133 -0.14 9.98 1.21
C ASN A 133 -1.25 9.02 1.65
N LEU A 134 -2.32 8.92 0.86
CA LEU A 134 -3.49 8.07 1.08
C LEU A 134 -3.56 6.90 0.08
N ASP A 135 -2.46 6.59 -0.60
CA ASP A 135 -2.36 5.46 -1.52
C ASP A 135 -2.45 4.12 -0.77
N VAL A 136 -3.32 3.22 -1.26
CA VAL A 136 -3.49 1.86 -0.75
C VAL A 136 -2.55 0.91 -1.49
N VAL A 137 -1.51 0.41 -0.84
CA VAL A 137 -0.50 -0.42 -1.51
C VAL A 137 -1.00 -1.84 -1.75
N GLU A 138 -0.85 -2.33 -2.98
CA GLU A 138 -1.05 -3.75 -3.31
C GLU A 138 0.29 -4.45 -3.57
N THR A 139 0.68 -5.38 -2.70
CA THR A 139 1.95 -6.12 -2.83
C THR A 139 1.95 -7.18 -3.94
N GLY A 140 0.81 -7.37 -4.61
CA GLY A 140 0.75 -8.15 -5.85
C GLY A 140 1.47 -7.47 -7.02
N SER A 141 1.63 -6.14 -6.98
CA SER A 141 2.47 -5.38 -7.91
C SER A 141 3.78 -4.99 -7.20
N SER A 142 4.87 -5.66 -7.56
CA SER A 142 6.20 -5.37 -7.01
C SER A 142 6.61 -3.92 -7.24
N GLU A 143 6.31 -3.37 -8.40
CA GLU A 143 6.70 -2.04 -8.83
C GLU A 143 5.94 -0.93 -8.09
N ALA A 144 4.64 -1.11 -7.84
CA ALA A 144 3.87 -0.15 -7.04
C ALA A 144 4.32 -0.13 -5.58
N ALA A 145 4.49 -1.33 -4.99
CA ALA A 145 4.91 -1.47 -3.61
C ALA A 145 6.33 -0.93 -3.38
N ASP A 146 7.23 -1.12 -4.34
CA ASP A 146 8.58 -0.57 -4.29
C ASP A 146 8.57 0.97 -4.45
N SER A 147 7.80 1.49 -5.41
CA SER A 147 7.72 2.95 -5.65
C SER A 147 7.09 3.71 -4.48
N LEU A 148 6.13 3.12 -3.76
CA LEU A 148 5.55 3.74 -2.56
C LEU A 148 6.45 3.57 -1.34
N GLY A 149 7.21 2.47 -1.27
CA GLY A 149 8.06 2.17 -0.13
C GLY A 149 7.26 2.14 1.18
N VAL A 150 7.68 2.96 2.14
CA VAL A 150 6.98 3.17 3.42
C VAL A 150 6.05 4.39 3.42
N ASN A 151 5.90 5.07 2.28
CA ASN A 151 5.02 6.24 2.12
C ASN A 151 3.57 5.81 1.82
N THR A 152 3.03 4.95 2.67
CA THR A 152 1.65 4.46 2.65
C THR A 152 1.32 3.95 4.04
N PHE A 153 0.08 4.13 4.50
CA PHE A 153 -0.35 3.55 5.77
C PHE A 153 -0.57 2.03 5.67
N GLY A 154 -0.77 1.46 4.48
CA GLY A 154 -1.03 0.03 4.34
C GLY A 154 -1.84 -0.35 3.11
N GLY A 155 -2.30 -1.60 3.08
CA GLY A 155 -3.04 -2.20 1.98
C GLY A 155 -4.56 -2.34 2.20
N ASP A 156 -5.08 -1.91 3.35
CA ASP A 156 -6.52 -1.94 3.64
C ASP A 156 -7.14 -0.54 3.44
N PRO A 157 -8.08 -0.36 2.48
CA PRO A 157 -8.63 0.95 2.14
C PRO A 157 -9.32 1.68 3.31
N PHE A 158 -9.96 0.95 4.21
CA PHE A 158 -10.63 1.55 5.36
C PHE A 158 -9.61 2.09 6.35
N TRP A 159 -8.62 1.27 6.72
CA TRP A 159 -7.60 1.68 7.68
C TRP A 159 -6.68 2.78 7.16
N VAL A 160 -6.33 2.77 5.86
CA VAL A 160 -5.60 3.89 5.24
C VAL A 160 -6.40 5.19 5.35
N GLY A 161 -7.72 5.13 5.13
CA GLY A 161 -8.62 6.27 5.30
C GLY A 161 -8.70 6.78 6.75
N GLU A 162 -8.84 5.90 7.74
CA GLU A 162 -8.94 6.29 9.14
C GLU A 162 -7.61 6.81 9.70
N MET A 163 -6.47 6.22 9.32
CA MET A 163 -5.14 6.74 9.67
C MET A 163 -4.91 8.13 9.07
N GLY A 164 -5.24 8.28 7.78
CA GLY A 164 -5.17 9.56 7.08
C GLY A 164 -6.02 10.64 7.75
N LYS A 165 -7.30 10.35 8.05
CA LYS A 165 -8.18 11.26 8.80
C LYS A 165 -7.60 11.67 10.14
N SER A 166 -7.08 10.70 10.90
CA SER A 166 -6.55 10.94 12.25
C SER A 166 -5.31 11.85 12.21
N LEU A 167 -4.40 11.61 11.26
CA LEU A 167 -3.23 12.46 11.04
C LEU A 167 -3.62 13.88 10.62
N ILE A 168 -4.56 14.03 9.67
CA ILE A 168 -5.09 15.33 9.21
C ILE A 168 -5.70 16.11 10.38
N SER A 169 -6.47 15.43 11.23
CA SER A 169 -7.04 16.03 12.43
C SER A 169 -5.97 16.54 13.40
N GLY A 170 -4.88 15.80 13.59
CA GLY A 170 -3.76 16.23 14.40
C GLY A 170 -3.08 17.48 13.84
N LEU A 171 -2.85 17.50 12.52
CA LEU A 171 -2.27 18.63 11.80
C LEU A 171 -3.10 19.91 11.96
N HIS A 172 -4.41 19.83 11.73
CA HIS A 172 -5.31 20.96 11.88
C HIS A 172 -5.41 21.43 13.34
N THR A 173 -5.57 20.50 14.28
CA THR A 173 -5.75 20.84 15.70
C THR A 173 -4.51 21.52 16.29
N ALA A 174 -3.31 21.02 15.99
CA ALA A 174 -2.07 21.57 16.56
C ALA A 174 -1.56 22.83 15.85
N SER A 175 -2.02 23.09 14.63
CA SER A 175 -1.75 24.35 13.92
C SER A 175 -2.84 25.40 14.11
N ASP A 176 -3.85 25.14 14.95
CA ASP A 176 -5.04 26.00 15.09
C ASP A 176 -5.69 26.34 13.74
N ASP A 177 -5.81 25.35 12.84
CA ASP A 177 -6.29 25.48 11.45
C ASP A 177 -5.46 26.43 10.56
N HIS A 178 -4.23 26.79 10.95
CA HIS A 178 -3.33 27.65 10.15
C HIS A 178 -2.49 26.90 9.11
N LEU A 179 -2.53 25.56 9.13
CA LEU A 179 -1.86 24.71 8.17
C LEU A 179 -2.88 24.11 7.20
N MET A 180 -2.82 24.50 5.93
CA MET A 180 -3.65 23.89 4.90
C MET A 180 -3.11 22.51 4.53
N VAL A 181 -3.95 21.47 4.59
CA VAL A 181 -3.52 20.08 4.33
C VAL A 181 -3.97 19.61 2.94
N VAL A 182 -3.01 19.18 2.12
CA VAL A 182 -3.24 18.71 0.74
C VAL A 182 -2.82 17.24 0.60
N ALA A 183 -3.80 16.34 0.67
CA ALA A 183 -3.55 14.90 0.55
C ALA A 183 -3.11 14.49 -0.86
N GLN A 184 -2.24 13.49 -0.93
CA GLN A 184 -1.66 12.92 -2.15
C GLN A 184 -1.90 11.39 -2.18
N ASN A 185 -1.71 10.69 -3.29
CA ASN A 185 -1.55 11.12 -4.68
C ASN A 185 -2.87 10.85 -5.43
N PHE A 186 -3.87 11.73 -5.27
CA PHE A 186 -5.23 11.53 -5.78
C PHE A 186 -5.25 11.26 -7.29
N PRO A 187 -6.04 10.29 -7.79
CA PRO A 187 -6.98 9.39 -7.10
C PRO A 187 -6.41 8.10 -6.49
N GLY A 188 -5.09 7.92 -6.39
CA GLY A 188 -4.48 6.73 -5.80
C GLY A 188 -3.46 6.03 -6.71
N THR A 189 -2.18 5.97 -6.32
CA THR A 189 -1.12 5.31 -7.13
C THR A 189 -0.78 3.88 -6.68
N GLY A 190 -1.47 3.40 -5.65
CA GLY A 190 -1.31 2.09 -4.98
C GLY A 190 -1.18 0.82 -5.83
N ASN A 191 -1.73 0.83 -7.05
CA ASN A 191 -1.66 -0.28 -8.00
C ASN A 191 -1.22 0.21 -9.40
N SER A 192 -0.22 1.09 -9.43
CA SER A 192 0.43 1.54 -10.67
C SER A 192 1.27 0.43 -11.29
N ASP A 193 1.21 0.26 -12.62
CA ASP A 193 2.02 -0.75 -13.32
C ASP A 193 3.54 -0.48 -13.39
N ARG A 194 3.98 0.69 -12.90
CA ARG A 194 5.38 1.15 -12.76
C ARG A 194 5.42 2.40 -11.87
N SER A 195 6.61 2.84 -11.48
CA SER A 195 6.79 4.09 -10.73
C SER A 195 6.27 5.32 -11.49
N PRO A 196 5.31 6.09 -10.92
CA PRO A 196 4.77 7.31 -11.52
C PRO A 196 5.77 8.48 -11.63
N GLU A 197 6.88 8.43 -10.90
CA GLU A 197 7.90 9.50 -10.88
C GLU A 197 8.70 9.53 -12.19
N PHE A 198 9.01 8.36 -12.76
CA PHE A 198 9.85 8.24 -13.96
C PHE A 198 9.06 8.18 -15.26
N GLU A 199 7.81 7.72 -15.24
CA GLU A 199 6.95 7.61 -16.42
C GLU A 199 5.47 7.66 -16.03
N VAL A 200 4.61 8.16 -16.91
CA VAL A 200 3.15 8.19 -16.70
C VAL A 200 2.60 6.76 -16.59
N ALA A 201 2.43 6.31 -15.36
CA ALA A 201 1.96 4.97 -15.02
C ALA A 201 0.46 4.79 -15.29
N THR A 202 0.00 3.53 -15.24
CA THR A 202 -1.42 3.19 -15.45
C THR A 202 -1.95 2.26 -14.37
N VAL A 203 -3.11 2.60 -13.82
CA VAL A 203 -3.93 1.71 -12.98
C VAL A 203 -5.03 1.08 -13.84
N ARG A 204 -5.05 -0.26 -13.89
CA ARG A 204 -5.93 -1.05 -14.77
C ARG A 204 -7.16 -1.63 -14.06
N LYS A 205 -7.82 -0.79 -13.27
CA LYS A 205 -9.05 -1.15 -12.53
C LYS A 205 -10.28 -0.54 -13.16
N SER A 206 -11.42 -1.21 -13.01
CA SER A 206 -12.73 -0.64 -13.34
C SER A 206 -13.12 0.44 -12.33
N LEU A 207 -14.09 1.28 -12.67
CA LEU A 207 -14.62 2.28 -11.72
C LEU A 207 -15.12 1.65 -10.41
N ASP A 208 -15.82 0.51 -10.50
CA ASP A 208 -16.32 -0.18 -9.30
C ASP A 208 -15.19 -0.68 -8.41
N GLN A 209 -14.08 -1.15 -9.01
CA GLN A 209 -12.90 -1.55 -8.24
C GLN A 209 -12.19 -0.35 -7.62
N LEU A 210 -12.08 0.77 -8.34
CA LEU A 210 -11.49 2.00 -7.81
C LEU A 210 -12.30 2.54 -6.62
N LYS A 211 -13.63 2.47 -6.68
CA LYS A 211 -14.51 2.83 -5.56
C LYS A 211 -14.39 1.92 -4.34
N GLN A 212 -13.84 0.72 -4.51
CA GLN A 212 -13.65 -0.26 -3.44
C GLN A 212 -12.24 -0.24 -2.85
N ILE A 213 -11.24 0.27 -3.57
CA ILE A 213 -9.83 0.16 -3.19
C ILE A 213 -9.12 1.51 -3.14
N GLU A 214 -8.98 2.21 -4.27
CA GLU A 214 -8.21 3.46 -4.34
C GLU A 214 -8.92 4.68 -3.76
N LEU A 215 -10.22 4.82 -4.02
CA LEU A 215 -11.00 6.02 -3.64
C LEU A 215 -11.48 6.06 -2.18
N PRO A 216 -11.73 4.95 -1.47
CA PRO A 216 -12.20 4.98 -0.08
C PRO A 216 -11.38 5.88 0.86
N PRO A 217 -10.04 5.85 0.88
CA PRO A 217 -9.28 6.78 1.73
C PRO A 217 -9.58 8.26 1.45
N TYR A 218 -9.76 8.61 0.18
CA TYR A 218 -10.11 9.98 -0.22
C TYR A 218 -11.56 10.33 0.14
N PHE A 219 -12.50 9.38 0.08
CA PHE A 219 -13.86 9.57 0.58
C PHE A 219 -13.85 9.82 2.09
N SER A 220 -13.05 9.05 2.84
CA SER A 220 -12.91 9.18 4.29
C SER A 220 -12.49 10.60 4.72
N VAL A 221 -11.61 11.26 3.97
CA VAL A 221 -11.13 12.62 4.31
C VAL A 221 -11.94 13.75 3.68
N THR A 222 -12.80 13.49 2.69
CA THR A 222 -13.60 14.54 2.01
C THR A 222 -15.05 14.61 2.48
N THR A 223 -15.60 13.50 2.99
CA THR A 223 -16.97 13.40 3.53
C THR A 223 -17.21 13.98 4.94
N PRO A 224 -16.21 14.19 5.82
CA PRO A 224 -16.45 14.87 7.09
C PRO A 224 -17.07 16.25 6.87
N VAL A 225 -17.87 16.72 7.82
CA VAL A 225 -18.63 17.98 7.67
C VAL A 225 -17.72 19.20 7.59
N TYR A 226 -18.18 20.28 6.96
CA TYR A 226 -17.41 21.52 6.88
C TYR A 226 -17.04 22.03 8.28
N GLY A 227 -15.76 22.28 8.52
CA GLY A 227 -15.21 22.69 9.82
C GLY A 227 -14.82 21.54 10.76
N ASP A 228 -14.98 20.28 10.34
CA ASP A 228 -14.43 19.13 11.05
C ASP A 228 -12.90 19.05 10.82
N PRO A 229 -12.06 18.93 11.87
CA PRO A 229 -10.61 18.81 11.71
C PRO A 229 -10.19 17.55 10.93
N ASN A 230 -11.03 16.52 10.85
CA ASN A 230 -10.74 15.32 10.04
C ASN A 230 -10.87 15.56 8.53
N ARG A 231 -11.39 16.71 8.11
CA ARG A 231 -11.67 17.02 6.72
C ARG A 231 -10.44 17.60 6.02
N VAL A 232 -10.04 17.03 4.89
CA VAL A 232 -8.94 17.56 4.07
C VAL A 232 -9.32 18.88 3.37
N ASP A 233 -8.38 19.81 3.27
CA ASP A 233 -8.61 21.09 2.57
C ASP A 233 -8.36 21.00 1.06
N GLY A 234 -7.40 20.17 0.63
CA GLY A 234 -7.04 20.02 -0.78
C GLY A 234 -6.64 18.61 -1.17
N LEU A 235 -6.72 18.33 -2.48
CA LEU A 235 -6.25 17.09 -3.09
C LEU A 235 -5.23 17.39 -4.19
N MET A 236 -4.11 16.67 -4.20
CA MET A 236 -3.10 16.75 -5.25
C MET A 236 -3.32 15.66 -6.30
N VAL A 237 -3.55 16.08 -7.55
CA VAL A 237 -3.85 15.17 -8.66
C VAL A 237 -2.55 14.67 -9.31
N SER A 238 -2.31 13.37 -9.21
CA SER A 238 -1.14 12.70 -9.78
C SER A 238 -1.16 12.62 -11.30
N HIS A 239 0.03 12.54 -11.90
CA HIS A 239 0.23 12.34 -13.34
C HIS A 239 0.10 10.87 -13.77
N ILE A 240 -1.03 10.25 -13.44
CA ILE A 240 -1.31 8.82 -13.68
C ILE A 240 -2.56 8.61 -14.54
N ARG A 241 -2.67 7.44 -15.19
CA ARG A 241 -3.83 7.05 -16.02
C ARG A 241 -4.69 6.01 -15.32
N TYR A 242 -6.01 6.06 -15.55
CA TYR A 242 -6.95 5.08 -15.02
C TYR A 242 -7.82 4.49 -16.13
N GLN A 243 -7.74 3.18 -16.32
CA GLN A 243 -8.57 2.48 -17.28
C GLN A 243 -10.07 2.64 -16.98
N GLY A 244 -10.45 2.68 -15.70
CA GLY A 244 -11.84 2.81 -15.25
C GLY A 244 -12.53 4.10 -15.71
N PHE A 245 -11.78 5.20 -15.82
CA PHE A 245 -12.29 6.52 -16.24
C PHE A 245 -12.00 6.83 -17.72
N GLN A 246 -10.88 6.35 -18.24
CA GLN A 246 -10.41 6.73 -19.58
C GLN A 246 -10.65 5.64 -20.64
N GLY A 247 -11.22 4.51 -20.23
CA GLY A 247 -11.48 3.37 -21.09
C GLY A 247 -10.18 2.77 -21.61
N ASN A 248 -10.06 2.60 -22.93
CA ASN A 248 -8.89 1.96 -23.51
C ASN A 248 -7.67 2.88 -23.49
N ILE A 249 -6.67 2.52 -22.68
CA ILE A 249 -5.42 3.27 -22.52
C ILE A 249 -4.53 3.11 -23.74
N ARG A 250 -4.06 4.23 -24.29
CA ARG A 250 -3.13 4.33 -25.41
C ARG A 250 -1.94 5.19 -25.01
N GLU A 251 -0.88 5.14 -25.81
CA GLU A 251 0.27 6.04 -25.66
C GLU A 251 -0.16 7.52 -25.64
N THR A 252 -1.17 7.90 -26.42
CA THR A 252 -1.71 9.27 -26.47
C THR A 252 -2.73 9.60 -25.37
N THR A 253 -3.09 8.63 -24.52
CA THR A 253 -4.00 8.88 -23.40
C THR A 253 -3.27 9.78 -22.40
N ARG A 254 -3.88 10.91 -22.08
CA ARG A 254 -3.32 11.87 -21.14
C ARG A 254 -3.46 11.34 -19.70
N PRO A 255 -2.57 11.68 -18.78
CA PRO A 255 -2.82 11.43 -17.37
C PRO A 255 -4.03 12.22 -16.89
N ILE A 256 -4.62 11.79 -15.78
CA ILE A 256 -5.87 12.36 -15.28
C ILE A 256 -5.74 13.84 -14.91
N SER A 257 -4.57 14.28 -14.47
CA SER A 257 -4.23 15.68 -14.24
C SER A 257 -4.27 16.56 -15.51
N PHE A 258 -4.42 15.99 -16.70
CA PHE A 258 -4.54 16.67 -18.00
C PHE A 258 -5.77 16.25 -18.81
N ASP A 259 -6.66 15.44 -18.24
CA ASP A 259 -7.88 14.94 -18.87
C ASP A 259 -9.11 15.49 -18.15
N SER A 260 -9.64 16.60 -18.67
CA SER A 260 -10.80 17.28 -18.07
C SER A 260 -12.03 16.38 -17.98
N ASN A 261 -12.24 15.48 -18.93
CA ASN A 261 -13.44 14.66 -18.95
C ASN A 261 -13.36 13.59 -17.87
N ALA A 262 -12.23 12.87 -17.82
CA ALA A 262 -11.99 11.86 -16.80
C ALA A 262 -11.98 12.47 -15.39
N PHE A 263 -11.33 13.64 -15.23
CA PHE A 263 -11.30 14.34 -13.96
C PHE A 263 -12.71 14.78 -13.50
N GLN A 264 -13.54 15.31 -14.40
CA GLN A 264 -14.92 15.69 -14.06
C GLN A 264 -15.79 14.46 -13.71
N GLU A 265 -15.56 13.32 -14.34
CA GLU A 265 -16.27 12.08 -13.98
C GLU A 265 -15.96 11.67 -12.53
N ILE A 266 -14.70 11.77 -12.09
CA ILE A 266 -14.34 11.56 -10.68
C ILE A 266 -15.00 12.60 -9.78
N MET A 267 -14.85 13.88 -10.09
CA MET A 267 -15.37 14.96 -9.25
C MET A 267 -16.91 15.03 -9.20
N SER A 268 -17.60 14.30 -10.08
CA SER A 268 -19.06 14.16 -10.06
C SER A 268 -19.57 13.13 -9.04
N LEU A 269 -18.68 12.36 -8.41
CA LEU A 269 -19.04 11.47 -7.31
C LEU A 269 -19.52 12.30 -6.11
N PRO A 270 -20.63 11.92 -5.44
CA PRO A 270 -21.23 12.71 -4.35
C PRO A 270 -20.23 13.10 -3.25
N GLU A 271 -19.32 12.18 -2.91
CA GLU A 271 -18.30 12.32 -1.88
C GLU A 271 -17.34 13.48 -2.19
N PHE A 272 -17.00 13.69 -3.47
CA PHE A 272 -16.12 14.78 -3.90
C PHE A 272 -16.89 16.04 -4.32
N GLN A 273 -18.09 15.89 -4.88
CA GLN A 273 -18.87 17.02 -5.35
C GLN A 273 -19.23 17.97 -4.20
N ALA A 274 -19.79 17.43 -3.12
CA ALA A 274 -20.14 18.23 -1.95
C ALA A 274 -18.90 18.92 -1.36
N TRP A 275 -17.80 18.17 -1.23
CA TRP A 275 -16.53 18.69 -0.74
C TRP A 275 -16.00 19.86 -1.58
N ARG A 276 -16.10 19.71 -2.91
CA ARG A 276 -15.65 20.69 -3.90
C ARG A 276 -16.51 21.96 -3.91
N GLU A 277 -17.83 21.82 -3.75
CA GLU A 277 -18.78 22.94 -3.69
C GLU A 277 -18.59 23.78 -2.42
N GLU A 278 -18.15 23.16 -1.32
CA GLU A 278 -17.86 23.80 -0.04
C GLU A 278 -16.45 24.42 0.03
N GLY A 279 -15.67 24.37 -1.06
CA GLY A 279 -14.42 25.10 -1.20
C GLY A 279 -13.15 24.25 -1.25
N GLY A 280 -13.25 22.91 -1.26
CA GLY A 280 -12.10 22.02 -1.41
C GLY A 280 -11.25 22.36 -2.63
N LEU A 281 -9.92 22.40 -2.48
CA LEU A 281 -8.99 22.86 -3.52
C LEU A 281 -8.31 21.71 -4.26
N ILE A 282 -8.07 21.90 -5.57
CA ILE A 282 -7.35 20.93 -6.40
C ILE A 282 -5.99 21.47 -6.78
N PHE A 283 -4.95 20.73 -6.41
CA PHE A 283 -3.56 21.02 -6.76
C PHE A 283 -3.11 20.07 -7.86
N SER A 284 -2.35 20.57 -8.83
CA SER A 284 -1.60 19.67 -9.69
C SER A 284 -0.42 19.09 -8.93
N ASP A 285 -0.04 17.85 -9.23
CA ASP A 285 1.32 17.38 -8.99
C ASP A 285 2.34 18.23 -9.80
N ASN A 286 3.63 18.06 -9.54
CA ASN A 286 4.69 18.88 -10.10
C ASN A 286 4.74 18.78 -11.64
N LEU A 287 4.41 19.88 -12.31
CA LEU A 287 4.37 19.96 -13.77
C LEU A 287 5.74 19.78 -14.45
N GLY A 288 6.85 19.99 -13.73
CA GLY A 288 8.21 19.75 -14.23
C GLY A 288 8.77 18.36 -13.91
N SER A 289 7.92 17.41 -13.51
CA SER A 289 8.30 16.01 -13.31
C SER A 289 8.87 15.35 -14.58
N GLU A 290 9.77 14.40 -14.39
CA GLU A 290 10.40 13.65 -15.48
C GLU A 290 9.36 12.81 -16.25
N SER A 291 8.36 12.25 -15.55
CA SER A 291 7.26 11.50 -16.16
C SER A 291 6.50 12.32 -17.21
N LEU A 292 6.19 13.58 -16.92
CA LEU A 292 5.55 14.48 -17.88
C LEU A 292 6.47 14.91 -19.01
N ARG A 293 7.74 15.18 -18.69
CA ARG A 293 8.73 15.56 -19.69
C ARG A 293 8.86 14.47 -20.76
N ARG A 294 9.00 13.21 -20.34
CA ARG A 294 9.05 12.06 -21.24
C ARG A 294 7.74 11.84 -21.98
N PHE A 295 6.59 12.11 -21.36
CA PHE A 295 5.29 11.95 -21.99
C PHE A 295 5.06 12.97 -23.12
N PHE A 296 5.34 14.26 -22.88
CA PHE A 296 5.11 15.31 -23.88
C PHE A 296 6.23 15.43 -24.90
N ASP A 297 7.46 15.08 -24.54
CA ASP A 297 8.61 15.08 -25.44
C ASP A 297 9.53 13.87 -25.19
N PRO A 298 9.17 12.68 -25.71
CA PRO A 298 9.95 11.46 -25.53
C PRO A 298 11.39 11.57 -26.08
N ASN A 299 11.65 12.51 -26.99
CA ASN A 299 12.97 12.70 -27.60
C ASN A 299 13.79 13.80 -26.90
N GLY A 300 13.21 14.55 -25.96
CA GLY A 300 13.86 15.65 -25.24
C GLY A 300 14.33 16.82 -26.13
N THR A 301 13.70 17.02 -27.29
CA THR A 301 14.10 18.03 -28.28
C THR A 301 13.20 19.26 -28.35
N ASN A 302 11.90 19.14 -28.10
CA ASN A 302 10.89 20.17 -28.38
C ASN A 302 9.80 20.24 -27.28
N PHE A 303 10.19 20.19 -26.00
CA PHE A 303 9.28 20.35 -24.90
C PHE A 303 8.80 21.80 -24.80
N ASP A 304 7.48 22.01 -24.82
CA ASP A 304 6.82 23.32 -24.71
C ASP A 304 5.95 23.35 -23.44
N ALA A 305 6.35 24.19 -22.47
CA ALA A 305 5.70 24.25 -21.16
C ALA A 305 4.36 25.01 -21.19
N LEU A 306 4.15 25.94 -22.13
CA LEU A 306 2.93 26.76 -22.20
C LEU A 306 1.64 25.93 -22.37
N PRO A 307 1.54 25.01 -23.35
CA PRO A 307 0.37 24.16 -23.49
C PRO A 307 0.26 23.17 -22.34
N VAL A 308 1.36 22.73 -21.72
CA VAL A 308 1.34 21.84 -20.56
C VAL A 308 0.64 22.54 -19.39
N ALA A 309 1.13 23.71 -18.95
CA ALA A 309 0.54 24.47 -17.86
C ALA A 309 -0.94 24.81 -18.12
N ARG A 310 -1.27 25.26 -19.34
CA ARG A 310 -2.66 25.56 -19.71
C ARG A 310 -3.56 24.32 -19.67
N ASN A 311 -3.10 23.19 -20.21
CA ASN A 311 -3.90 21.97 -20.23
C ASN A 311 -4.12 21.42 -18.82
N ALA A 312 -3.12 21.51 -17.93
CA ALA A 312 -3.27 21.17 -16.52
C ALA A 312 -4.33 22.07 -15.86
N PHE A 313 -4.26 23.38 -16.07
CA PHE A 313 -5.26 24.31 -15.51
C PHE A 313 -6.69 24.03 -16.01
N LEU A 314 -6.83 23.82 -17.32
CA LEU A 314 -8.11 23.49 -17.95
C LEU A 314 -8.66 22.11 -17.56
N ALA A 315 -7.82 21.19 -17.10
CA ALA A 315 -8.26 19.87 -16.62
C ALA A 315 -9.09 19.96 -15.35
N GLY A 316 -8.91 21.01 -14.53
CA GLY A 316 -9.67 21.19 -13.29
C GLY A 316 -8.84 21.61 -12.07
N ASN A 317 -7.52 21.71 -12.21
CA ASN A 317 -6.63 22.20 -11.17
C ASN A 317 -6.87 23.69 -10.88
N ASP A 318 -6.88 24.08 -9.60
CA ASP A 318 -6.96 25.49 -9.19
C ASP A 318 -5.58 26.09 -8.93
N VAL A 319 -4.69 25.29 -8.34
CA VAL A 319 -3.29 25.66 -8.06
C VAL A 319 -2.37 24.76 -8.88
N LEU A 320 -1.45 25.37 -9.62
CA LEU A 320 -0.44 24.64 -10.39
C LEU A 320 0.86 24.60 -9.60
N TYR A 321 1.34 23.40 -9.28
CA TYR A 321 2.67 23.22 -8.72
C TYR A 321 3.70 23.16 -9.84
N VAL A 322 4.56 24.19 -9.91
CA VAL A 322 5.56 24.34 -10.96
C VAL A 322 6.96 24.34 -10.35
N ASN A 323 7.65 23.20 -10.42
CA ASN A 323 9.05 23.08 -10.04
C ASN A 323 9.86 22.45 -11.18
N ASN A 324 11.03 23.03 -11.49
CA ASN A 324 11.94 22.59 -12.56
C ASN A 324 11.29 22.42 -13.97
N LEU A 325 10.18 23.10 -14.23
CA LEU A 325 9.53 23.11 -15.53
C LEU A 325 10.28 24.05 -16.48
N ARG A 326 10.83 23.51 -17.58
CA ARG A 326 11.63 24.26 -18.54
C ARG A 326 11.29 23.91 -19.98
N SER A 327 10.92 24.91 -20.78
CA SER A 327 10.76 24.75 -22.24
C SER A 327 12.12 24.57 -22.91
N SER A 328 12.18 23.79 -24.00
CA SER A 328 13.41 23.56 -24.75
C SER A 328 14.03 24.84 -25.33
N THR A 329 13.22 25.87 -25.60
CA THR A 329 13.66 27.16 -26.15
C THR A 329 14.18 28.14 -25.10
N ASP A 330 13.87 27.91 -23.84
CA ASP A 330 14.08 28.89 -22.79
C ASP A 330 15.41 28.64 -22.06
N PRO A 331 16.11 29.69 -21.61
CA PRO A 331 17.41 29.55 -20.97
C PRO A 331 17.33 28.82 -19.62
N ASP A 332 16.26 29.08 -18.85
CA ASP A 332 16.07 28.57 -17.50
C ASP A 332 14.57 28.41 -17.15
N SER A 333 14.29 27.72 -16.04
CA SER A 333 12.93 27.47 -15.56
C SER A 333 12.19 28.74 -15.13
N TYR A 334 12.94 29.77 -14.70
CA TYR A 334 12.39 31.08 -14.34
C TYR A 334 11.75 31.79 -15.54
N THR A 335 12.49 31.86 -16.66
CA THR A 335 12.02 32.46 -17.91
C THR A 335 10.80 31.72 -18.45
N THR A 336 10.78 30.39 -18.33
CA THR A 336 9.61 29.57 -18.66
C THR A 336 8.41 29.93 -17.77
N LEU A 337 8.59 30.07 -16.46
CA LEU A 337 7.52 30.44 -15.53
C LEU A 337 6.93 31.82 -15.85
N VAL A 338 7.77 32.82 -16.10
CA VAL A 338 7.33 34.16 -16.53
C VAL A 338 6.52 34.08 -17.83
N SER A 339 7.02 33.31 -18.81
CA SER A 339 6.33 33.12 -20.09
C SER A 339 4.96 32.44 -19.92
N ILE A 340 4.83 31.51 -18.97
CA ILE A 340 3.54 30.89 -18.61
C ILE A 340 2.59 31.94 -18.04
N ILE A 341 3.05 32.79 -17.13
CA ILE A 341 2.22 33.83 -16.51
C ILE A 341 1.75 34.83 -17.58
N ASP A 342 2.65 35.34 -18.41
CA ASP A 342 2.31 36.26 -19.51
C ASP A 342 1.30 35.63 -20.49
N PHE A 343 1.49 34.36 -20.82
CA PHE A 343 0.57 33.60 -21.65
C PHE A 343 -0.83 33.48 -21.01
N PHE A 344 -0.91 33.24 -19.70
CA PHE A 344 -2.17 33.18 -18.97
C PHE A 344 -2.85 34.55 -18.90
N VAL A 345 -2.09 35.62 -18.69
CA VAL A 345 -2.60 37.01 -18.71
C VAL A 345 -3.17 37.35 -20.09
N GLN A 346 -2.47 36.97 -21.16
CA GLN A 346 -2.97 37.14 -22.52
C GLN A 346 -4.29 36.36 -22.70
N LYS A 347 -4.33 35.09 -22.29
CA LYS A 347 -5.54 34.27 -22.40
C LYS A 347 -6.70 34.79 -21.59
N TYR A 348 -6.46 35.30 -20.39
CA TYR A 348 -7.48 35.94 -19.56
C TYR A 348 -8.12 37.14 -20.27
N ARG A 349 -7.35 37.94 -21.02
CA ARG A 349 -7.85 39.10 -21.75
C ARG A 349 -8.59 38.74 -23.03
N GLU A 350 -8.18 37.64 -23.69
CA GLU A 350 -8.70 37.24 -25.01
C GLU A 350 -9.89 36.27 -24.94
N ASP A 351 -9.97 35.44 -23.90
CA ASP A 351 -10.96 34.36 -23.77
C ASP A 351 -11.77 34.52 -22.49
N SER A 352 -13.04 34.89 -22.63
CA SER A 352 -13.95 35.09 -21.50
C SER A 352 -14.24 33.81 -20.70
N ALA A 353 -14.20 32.64 -21.34
CA ALA A 353 -14.42 31.37 -20.64
C ALA A 353 -13.20 31.01 -19.80
N PHE A 354 -12.00 31.24 -20.34
CA PHE A 354 -10.77 31.11 -19.58
C PHE A 354 -10.74 32.06 -18.37
N ALA A 355 -11.13 33.32 -18.56
CA ALA A 355 -11.21 34.31 -17.49
C ALA A 355 -12.16 33.89 -16.36
N GLN A 356 -13.38 33.43 -16.69
CA GLN A 356 -14.33 32.91 -15.70
C GLN A 356 -13.77 31.72 -14.90
N ARG A 357 -13.02 30.83 -15.55
CA ARG A 357 -12.36 29.71 -14.87
C ARG A 357 -11.29 30.22 -13.90
N VAL A 358 -10.45 31.17 -14.32
CA VAL A 358 -9.44 31.82 -13.45
C VAL A 358 -10.11 32.48 -12.25
N ASP A 359 -11.14 33.29 -12.44
CA ASP A 359 -11.85 33.97 -11.35
C ASP A 359 -12.43 32.94 -10.35
N SER A 360 -13.00 31.83 -10.85
CA SER A 360 -13.51 30.76 -10.00
C SER A 360 -12.44 30.06 -9.17
N SER A 361 -11.25 29.83 -9.75
CA SER A 361 -10.12 29.21 -9.05
C SER A 361 -9.56 30.15 -7.99
N VAL A 362 -9.30 31.41 -8.36
CA VAL A 362 -8.76 32.44 -7.47
C VAL A 362 -9.72 32.68 -6.31
N LEU A 363 -11.04 32.74 -6.55
CA LEU A 363 -12.03 32.91 -5.48
C LEU A 363 -11.95 31.79 -4.44
N ARG A 364 -11.75 30.52 -4.85
CA ARG A 364 -11.57 29.41 -3.89
C ARG A 364 -10.28 29.55 -3.12
N VAL A 365 -9.18 29.89 -3.79
CA VAL A 365 -7.87 30.10 -3.14
C VAL A 365 -7.93 31.24 -2.13
N LEU A 366 -8.59 32.35 -2.45
CA LEU A 366 -8.75 33.48 -1.54
C LEU A 366 -9.61 33.11 -0.33
N LYS A 367 -10.73 32.41 -0.53
CA LYS A 367 -11.55 31.90 0.58
C LYS A 367 -10.78 30.94 1.50
N ALA A 368 -9.93 30.09 0.95
CA ALA A 368 -9.09 29.20 1.74
C ALA A 368 -8.08 29.98 2.59
N LYS A 369 -7.45 31.02 2.03
CA LYS A 369 -6.55 31.91 2.79
C LYS A 369 -7.30 32.73 3.85
N GLU A 370 -8.49 33.21 3.52
CA GLU A 370 -9.35 33.96 4.43
C GLU A 370 -9.83 33.08 5.60
N LYS A 371 -10.10 31.79 5.36
CA LYS A 371 -10.42 30.82 6.43
C LYS A 371 -9.32 30.75 7.48
N ILE A 372 -8.05 30.78 7.05
CA ILE A 372 -6.89 30.69 7.95
C ILE A 372 -6.70 31.99 8.74
N TYR A 373 -6.62 33.13 8.05
CA TYR A 373 -6.18 34.37 8.69
C TYR A 373 -7.31 35.30 9.14
N GLY A 374 -8.53 35.09 8.65
CA GLY A 374 -9.69 35.98 8.82
C GLY A 374 -9.53 37.30 8.05
N GLU A 375 -8.54 38.10 8.42
CA GLU A 375 -8.15 39.34 7.74
C GLU A 375 -6.69 39.25 7.26
N PHE A 376 -6.43 39.75 6.05
CA PHE A 376 -5.08 39.76 5.46
C PHE A 376 -4.26 40.93 6.03
N ASP A 377 -3.78 40.74 7.26
CA ASP A 377 -2.79 41.58 7.92
C ASP A 377 -1.50 40.78 8.12
N ILE A 378 -0.35 41.42 7.95
CA ILE A 378 0.96 40.79 8.15
C ILE A 378 1.14 40.31 9.60
N GLU A 379 0.52 40.99 10.58
CA GLU A 379 0.59 40.59 11.99
C GLU A 379 -0.10 39.24 12.26
N ASN A 380 -1.11 38.87 11.46
CA ASN A 380 -1.81 37.58 11.57
C ASN A 380 -1.07 36.44 10.84
N VAL A 381 -0.14 36.78 9.94
CA VAL A 381 0.53 35.82 9.06
C VAL A 381 1.90 35.41 9.58
N LEU A 382 2.61 36.34 10.21
CA LEU A 382 3.94 36.06 10.74
C LEU A 382 3.84 35.20 12.00
N PRO A 383 4.73 34.19 12.16
CA PRO A 383 4.77 33.41 13.39
C PRO A 383 5.12 34.31 14.58
N VAL A 384 4.26 34.35 15.60
CA VAL A 384 4.36 35.29 16.73
C VAL A 384 5.20 34.68 17.85
N GLY A 385 6.47 35.06 17.94
CA GLY A 385 7.27 34.93 19.17
C GLY A 385 7.32 33.54 19.81
N GLU A 386 7.16 32.49 19.03
CA GLU A 386 7.18 31.12 19.52
C GLU A 386 8.58 30.70 19.95
N ASP A 387 8.66 29.96 21.05
CA ASP A 387 9.91 29.44 21.57
C ASP A 387 10.38 28.27 20.71
N LEU A 388 11.27 28.56 19.76
CA LEU A 388 11.88 27.56 18.87
C LEU A 388 12.71 26.50 19.64
N THR A 389 12.92 26.66 20.95
CA THR A 389 13.66 25.68 21.76
C THR A 389 12.86 24.41 22.07
N GLU A 390 11.54 24.41 21.89
CA GLU A 390 10.69 23.24 22.09
C GLU A 390 10.62 22.32 20.84
N LEU A 391 11.05 22.80 19.67
CA LEU A 391 11.08 22.01 18.43
C LEU A 391 12.09 20.87 18.51
N GLY A 392 11.76 19.72 17.92
CA GLY A 392 12.65 18.56 17.91
C GLY A 392 12.71 17.77 19.21
N THR A 393 11.84 18.06 20.19
CA THR A 393 11.89 17.43 21.52
C THR A 393 10.85 16.32 21.72
N SER A 394 9.94 16.11 20.76
CA SER A 394 8.81 15.19 20.89
C SER A 394 9.13 13.74 20.48
N GLU A 395 10.31 13.24 20.85
CA GLU A 395 10.76 11.89 20.46
C GLU A 395 9.92 10.76 21.08
N ASP A 396 9.22 11.03 22.20
CA ASP A 396 8.37 10.08 22.89
C ASP A 396 7.26 9.52 21.97
N VAL A 397 6.63 10.37 21.16
CA VAL A 397 5.57 9.93 20.21
C VAL A 397 6.15 8.98 19.16
N THR A 398 7.35 9.26 18.65
CA THR A 398 8.03 8.37 17.69
C THR A 398 8.41 7.04 18.35
N PHE A 399 8.81 7.06 19.63
CA PHE A 399 9.10 5.83 20.38
C PHE A 399 7.84 4.99 20.63
N ASP A 400 6.71 5.62 20.98
CA ASP A 400 5.43 4.93 21.19
C ASP A 400 4.95 4.27 19.90
N VAL A 401 5.05 4.98 18.75
CA VAL A 401 4.79 4.38 17.44
C VAL A 401 5.75 3.22 17.17
N ALA A 402 7.05 3.36 17.45
CA ALA A 402 8.00 2.29 17.23
C ALA A 402 7.69 1.03 18.06
N GLN A 403 7.27 1.20 19.31
CA GLN A 403 6.90 0.12 20.21
C GLN A 403 5.66 -0.65 19.72
N GLU A 404 4.63 0.04 19.23
CA GLU A 404 3.42 -0.60 18.74
C GLU A 404 3.52 -1.07 17.27
N ALA A 405 4.42 -0.48 16.48
CA ALA A 405 4.58 -0.82 15.06
C ALA A 405 5.46 -2.05 14.83
N VAL A 406 6.45 -2.32 15.72
CA VAL A 406 7.40 -3.40 15.49
C VAL A 406 6.67 -4.73 15.32
N THR A 407 6.92 -5.38 14.18
CA THR A 407 6.16 -6.55 13.75
C THR A 407 7.08 -7.73 13.53
N MET A 408 6.73 -8.88 14.11
CA MET A 408 7.42 -10.15 13.88
C MET A 408 6.86 -10.83 12.62
N ILE A 409 7.68 -10.96 11.58
CA ILE A 409 7.29 -11.59 10.31
C ILE A 409 7.55 -13.09 10.34
N SER A 410 8.70 -13.49 10.89
CA SER A 410 9.11 -14.89 11.02
C SER A 410 10.03 -15.02 12.24
N PRO A 411 9.95 -16.10 13.03
CA PRO A 411 8.99 -17.21 12.90
C PRO A 411 7.58 -16.83 13.37
N PRO A 412 6.56 -17.68 13.13
CA PRO A 412 5.25 -17.52 13.73
C PRO A 412 5.34 -17.46 15.27
N ALA A 413 4.46 -16.68 15.91
CA ALA A 413 4.49 -16.46 17.35
C ALA A 413 4.47 -17.77 18.19
N GLN A 414 3.81 -18.83 17.71
CA GLN A 414 3.77 -20.12 18.42
C GLN A 414 5.10 -20.89 18.38
N GLU A 415 5.97 -20.61 17.41
CA GLU A 415 7.26 -21.26 17.24
C GLU A 415 8.41 -20.42 17.82
N PHE A 416 8.15 -19.16 18.18
CA PHE A 416 9.16 -18.21 18.65
C PHE A 416 10.02 -18.75 19.80
N ASP A 417 9.39 -19.20 20.88
CA ASP A 417 10.09 -19.75 22.06
C ASP A 417 10.92 -21.00 21.74
N THR A 418 10.60 -21.71 20.64
CA THR A 418 11.33 -22.90 20.21
C THR A 418 12.53 -22.57 19.34
N ILE A 419 12.43 -21.53 18.52
CA ILE A 419 13.46 -21.11 17.56
C ILE A 419 14.46 -20.14 18.21
N LEU A 420 13.97 -19.21 19.03
CA LEU A 420 14.76 -18.18 19.70
C LEU A 420 14.48 -18.16 21.21
N PRO A 421 14.89 -19.19 21.97
CA PRO A 421 14.52 -19.35 23.39
C PRO A 421 15.21 -18.36 24.34
N SER A 422 16.27 -17.68 23.91
CA SER A 422 17.01 -16.74 24.75
C SER A 422 17.63 -15.60 23.93
N PRO A 423 17.75 -14.41 24.54
CA PRO A 423 18.46 -13.29 23.94
C PRO A 423 19.98 -13.54 23.85
N PRO A 424 20.74 -12.67 23.17
CA PRO A 424 22.20 -12.73 23.16
C PRO A 424 22.79 -12.71 24.57
N ALA A 425 23.75 -13.60 24.84
CA ALA A 425 24.46 -13.64 26.11
C ALA A 425 25.70 -12.75 26.11
N TRP A 426 26.15 -12.32 27.29
CA TRP A 426 27.28 -11.39 27.46
C TRP A 426 28.62 -11.86 26.90
N TYR A 427 28.78 -13.16 26.66
CA TYR A 427 30.00 -13.78 26.11
C TYR A 427 29.89 -14.16 24.63
N GLU A 428 28.71 -14.00 24.02
CA GLU A 428 28.49 -14.30 22.59
C GLU A 428 28.97 -13.13 21.73
N ASP A 429 29.44 -13.44 20.53
CA ASP A 429 29.90 -12.45 19.55
C ASP A 429 28.78 -12.07 18.58
N ILE A 430 28.56 -10.75 18.40
CA ILE A 430 27.51 -10.21 17.55
C ILE A 430 28.13 -9.39 16.42
N VAL A 431 27.83 -9.79 15.18
CA VAL A 431 28.18 -9.02 13.98
C VAL A 431 26.93 -8.32 13.45
N ILE A 432 27.02 -7.01 13.25
CA ILE A 432 25.91 -6.16 12.81
C ILE A 432 26.28 -5.56 11.46
N PHE A 433 25.47 -5.83 10.44
CA PHE A 433 25.52 -5.18 9.14
C PHE A 433 24.41 -4.13 9.06
N THR A 434 24.77 -2.91 8.67
CA THR A 434 23.80 -1.82 8.46
C THR A 434 23.90 -1.31 7.04
N ASP A 435 22.75 -1.13 6.41
CA ASP A 435 22.65 -0.38 5.15
C ASP A 435 22.80 1.11 5.45
N VAL A 436 23.97 1.66 5.12
CA VAL A 436 24.35 3.05 5.45
C VAL A 436 24.23 3.89 4.19
N ARG A 437 23.30 4.84 4.20
CA ARG A 437 23.11 5.82 3.13
C ARG A 437 23.61 7.19 3.57
N THR A 438 24.36 7.83 2.68
CA THR A 438 24.93 9.17 2.91
C THR A 438 24.00 10.21 2.30
N VAL A 439 23.56 11.18 3.09
CA VAL A 439 22.66 12.25 2.67
C VAL A 439 23.21 13.60 3.10
N SER A 440 22.78 14.67 2.43
CA SER A 440 23.12 16.05 2.82
C SER A 440 21.87 16.92 2.83
N GLN A 441 21.81 17.84 3.79
CA GLN A 441 20.71 18.81 3.90
C GLN A 441 20.65 19.79 2.72
N CYS A 442 21.82 20.05 2.11
CA CYS A 442 22.00 20.97 1.00
C CYS A 442 23.29 20.62 0.23
N ASP A 443 23.52 21.23 -0.93
CA ASP A 443 24.68 20.98 -1.81
C ASP A 443 26.02 21.34 -1.17
N THR A 444 26.02 22.31 -0.24
CA THR A 444 27.23 22.80 0.45
C THR A 444 27.37 22.29 1.88
N CYS A 445 26.36 21.57 2.36
CA CYS A 445 26.29 21.06 3.72
C CYS A 445 27.17 19.81 3.84
N PRO A 446 27.81 19.58 5.00
CA PRO A 446 28.55 18.34 5.21
C PRO A 446 27.57 17.15 5.11
N PRO A 447 27.91 16.10 4.34
CA PRO A 447 27.10 14.90 4.29
C PRO A 447 27.17 14.15 5.62
N TYR A 448 26.10 13.47 5.98
CA TYR A 448 26.01 12.62 7.15
C TYR A 448 25.25 11.33 6.84
N ASN A 449 25.39 10.34 7.71
CA ASN A 449 24.71 9.07 7.58
C ASN A 449 23.35 9.15 8.26
N GLN A 450 22.27 8.90 7.51
CA GLN A 450 20.92 8.87 8.09
C GLN A 450 20.81 7.80 9.19
N VAL A 451 21.39 6.63 8.93
CA VAL A 451 21.65 5.60 9.95
C VAL A 451 23.14 5.31 9.95
N ALA A 452 23.83 5.63 11.05
CA ALA A 452 25.27 5.37 11.16
C ALA A 452 25.57 3.88 11.37
N THR A 453 26.75 3.42 10.95
CA THR A 453 27.18 2.02 11.05
C THR A 453 27.04 1.41 12.44
N LYS A 454 27.30 2.20 13.50
CA LYS A 454 27.24 1.75 14.89
C LYS A 454 25.91 2.05 15.59
N SER A 455 24.88 2.54 14.89
CA SER A 455 23.63 3.00 15.55
C SER A 455 22.98 1.90 16.38
N MET A 456 22.80 0.70 15.82
CA MET A 456 22.27 -0.46 16.55
C MET A 456 23.20 -0.94 17.67
N ALA A 457 24.52 -0.93 17.44
CA ALA A 457 25.50 -1.29 18.48
C ALA A 457 25.44 -0.30 19.67
N ASN A 458 25.31 1.00 19.37
CA ASN A 458 25.18 2.05 20.38
C ASN A 458 23.86 1.90 21.14
N ALA A 459 22.73 1.61 20.46
CA ALA A 459 21.46 1.32 21.12
C ALA A 459 21.60 0.15 22.12
N LEU A 460 22.23 -0.96 21.68
CA LEU A 460 22.51 -2.10 22.56
C LEU A 460 23.42 -1.74 23.74
N LEU A 461 24.48 -0.97 23.53
CA LEU A 461 25.40 -0.57 24.59
C LEU A 461 24.78 0.43 25.57
N ASN A 462 23.94 1.35 25.08
CA ASN A 462 23.25 2.33 25.92
C ASN A 462 22.25 1.63 26.85
N LEU A 463 21.51 0.65 26.33
CA LEU A 463 20.45 -0.05 27.07
C LEU A 463 20.96 -1.26 27.88
N TYR A 464 22.01 -1.94 27.41
CA TYR A 464 22.46 -3.24 27.97
C TYR A 464 23.97 -3.34 28.18
N GLY A 465 24.71 -2.26 27.91
CA GLY A 465 26.15 -2.23 28.06
C GLY A 465 26.62 -2.23 29.52
N PRO A 466 27.92 -2.04 29.77
CA PRO A 466 28.50 -2.10 31.11
C PRO A 466 27.91 -1.10 32.12
N GLN A 467 27.36 0.02 31.64
CA GLN A 467 26.69 1.03 32.47
C GLN A 467 25.20 0.72 32.74
N ALA A 468 24.62 -0.25 32.03
CA ALA A 468 23.20 -0.59 32.02
C ALA A 468 22.97 -2.10 32.16
N GLY A 469 23.61 -2.72 33.16
CA GLY A 469 23.43 -4.14 33.50
C GLY A 469 24.48 -5.10 32.97
N GLY A 470 25.31 -4.68 32.01
CA GLY A 470 26.48 -5.44 31.54
C GLY A 470 26.12 -6.75 30.82
N GLN A 471 24.95 -6.81 30.20
CA GLN A 471 24.51 -7.97 29.43
C GLN A 471 25.17 -8.03 28.05
N ILE A 472 25.65 -6.90 27.53
CA ILE A 472 26.40 -6.79 26.28
C ILE A 472 27.73 -6.09 26.54
N LEU A 473 28.80 -6.59 25.93
CA LEU A 473 30.15 -6.03 26.03
C LEU A 473 30.59 -5.44 24.68
N GLU A 474 31.14 -4.23 24.70
CA GLU A 474 31.60 -3.54 23.47
C GLU A 474 32.61 -4.37 22.66
N GLN A 475 33.47 -5.13 23.33
CA GLN A 475 34.50 -5.96 22.70
C GLN A 475 33.95 -7.15 21.90
N ASN A 476 32.69 -7.53 22.11
CA ASN A 476 31.99 -8.61 21.40
C ASN A 476 31.03 -8.07 20.32
N LEU A 477 30.98 -6.75 20.11
CA LEU A 477 30.15 -6.11 19.10
C LEU A 477 31.02 -5.66 17.93
N PHE A 478 30.71 -6.20 16.74
CA PHE A 478 31.37 -5.82 15.49
C PHE A 478 30.34 -5.22 14.54
N SER A 479 30.58 -4.02 14.02
CA SER A 479 29.65 -3.34 13.12
C SER A 479 30.30 -3.01 11.78
N TYR A 480 29.61 -3.36 10.69
CA TYR A 480 30.05 -3.19 9.32
C TYR A 480 28.94 -2.62 8.44
N THR A 481 29.30 -2.06 7.29
CA THR A 481 28.32 -1.59 6.29
C THR A 481 28.01 -2.69 5.27
N PHE A 482 26.88 -2.54 4.59
CA PHE A 482 26.54 -3.42 3.45
C PHE A 482 27.55 -3.33 2.31
N SER A 483 28.08 -2.12 2.03
CA SER A 483 29.15 -1.92 1.04
C SER A 483 30.42 -2.70 1.37
N GLN A 484 30.84 -2.70 2.65
CA GLN A 484 31.98 -3.50 3.11
C GLN A 484 31.74 -5.01 2.94
N LEU A 485 30.52 -5.48 3.22
CA LEU A 485 30.16 -6.87 3.01
C LEU A 485 30.21 -7.26 1.53
N VAL A 486 29.64 -6.43 0.66
CA VAL A 486 29.66 -6.65 -0.80
C VAL A 486 31.09 -6.70 -1.33
N ASN A 487 31.97 -5.79 -0.91
CA ASN A 487 33.38 -5.81 -1.29
C ASN A 487 34.07 -7.13 -0.91
N VAL A 488 33.77 -7.67 0.27
CA VAL A 488 34.28 -8.99 0.70
C VAL A 488 33.71 -10.13 -0.14
N LEU A 489 32.41 -10.09 -0.47
CA LEU A 489 31.78 -11.11 -1.34
C LEU A 489 32.36 -11.10 -2.76
N ASP A 490 32.71 -9.91 -3.27
CA ASP A 490 33.32 -9.71 -4.60
C ASP A 490 34.83 -9.94 -4.63
N ASN A 491 35.46 -10.23 -3.47
CA ASN A 491 36.91 -10.30 -3.30
C ASN A 491 37.64 -9.02 -3.78
N ALA A 492 37.01 -7.86 -3.57
CA ALA A 492 37.63 -6.57 -3.87
C ALA A 492 38.64 -6.20 -2.76
N GLU A 493 39.83 -5.73 -3.15
CA GLU A 493 40.85 -5.25 -2.20
C GLU A 493 40.55 -3.85 -1.64
N VAL A 494 39.54 -3.16 -2.16
CA VAL A 494 39.18 -1.78 -1.80
C VAL A 494 38.22 -1.77 -0.62
N ASP A 495 38.57 -1.07 0.45
CA ASP A 495 37.77 -0.88 1.67
C ASP A 495 37.25 -2.17 2.33
N ALA A 496 37.87 -3.32 2.04
CA ALA A 496 37.58 -4.58 2.70
C ALA A 496 38.12 -4.57 4.14
N PRO A 497 37.28 -4.66 5.18
CA PRO A 497 37.76 -4.62 6.55
C PRO A 497 38.58 -5.88 6.86
N GLU A 498 39.80 -5.69 7.35
CA GLU A 498 40.80 -6.77 7.57
C GLU A 498 40.24 -7.95 8.37
N PHE A 499 39.39 -7.68 9.37
CA PHE A 499 38.85 -8.69 10.29
C PHE A 499 37.40 -9.09 10.02
N LEU A 500 36.73 -8.59 8.96
CA LEU A 500 35.30 -8.86 8.75
C LEU A 500 35.03 -10.36 8.63
N LEU A 501 35.81 -11.07 7.81
CA LEU A 501 35.59 -12.51 7.59
C LEU A 501 35.92 -13.32 8.86
N GLU A 502 36.94 -12.94 9.60
CA GLU A 502 37.30 -13.59 10.87
C GLU A 502 36.21 -13.39 11.92
N ASN A 503 35.73 -12.16 12.08
CA ASN A 503 34.65 -11.82 12.99
C ASN A 503 33.35 -12.55 12.60
N LEU A 504 33.03 -12.61 11.31
CA LEU A 504 31.86 -13.34 10.84
C LEU A 504 31.99 -14.85 11.09
N GLN A 505 33.19 -15.43 10.99
CA GLN A 505 33.43 -16.85 11.28
C GLN A 505 33.20 -17.19 12.75
N VAL A 506 33.63 -16.33 13.68
CA VAL A 506 33.47 -16.57 15.13
C VAL A 506 32.11 -16.13 15.69
N ALA A 507 31.38 -15.27 14.98
CA ALA A 507 30.09 -14.74 15.43
C ALA A 507 29.06 -15.83 15.78
N ASP A 508 28.35 -15.63 16.89
CA ASP A 508 27.17 -16.42 17.24
C ASP A 508 25.90 -15.81 16.65
N TRP A 509 25.85 -14.48 16.58
CA TRP A 509 24.74 -13.70 16.06
C TRP A 509 25.17 -12.84 14.86
N VAL A 510 24.31 -12.82 13.83
CA VAL A 510 24.48 -11.94 12.68
C VAL A 510 23.19 -11.14 12.49
N ILE A 511 23.29 -9.82 12.61
CA ILE A 511 22.16 -8.90 12.54
C ILE A 511 22.27 -8.08 11.26
N PHE A 512 21.18 -7.97 10.50
CA PHE A 512 21.08 -7.13 9.32
C PHE A 512 20.03 -6.05 9.51
N ASN A 513 20.43 -4.78 9.44
CA ASN A 513 19.53 -3.63 9.38
C ASN A 513 19.39 -3.20 7.92
N THR A 514 18.27 -3.55 7.29
CA THR A 514 18.02 -3.33 5.86
C THR A 514 17.12 -2.13 5.64
N VAL A 515 17.31 -1.40 4.54
CA VAL A 515 16.42 -0.29 4.15
C VAL A 515 15.51 -0.72 2.99
N ASP A 516 16.04 -0.70 1.77
CA ASP A 516 15.36 -0.99 0.51
C ASP A 516 16.32 -1.63 -0.50
N LEU A 517 15.82 -1.97 -1.69
CA LEU A 517 16.65 -2.35 -2.82
C LEU A 517 16.75 -1.18 -3.79
N ASP A 518 17.90 -0.53 -3.79
CA ASP A 518 18.18 0.64 -4.62
C ASP A 518 19.26 0.31 -5.66
N PRO A 519 18.96 0.39 -6.97
CA PRO A 519 19.94 0.20 -8.03
C PRO A 519 21.10 1.20 -8.03
N ASP A 520 20.89 2.42 -7.53
CA ASP A 520 21.92 3.47 -7.47
C ASP A 520 22.87 3.27 -6.28
N GLU A 521 22.51 2.38 -5.36
CA GLU A 521 23.30 2.00 -4.19
C GLU A 521 23.60 0.49 -4.23
N PRO A 522 24.67 0.05 -4.93
CA PRO A 522 24.96 -1.36 -5.18
C PRO A 522 25.10 -2.25 -3.93
N GLY A 523 25.32 -1.64 -2.77
CA GLY A 523 25.34 -2.33 -1.47
C GLY A 523 23.97 -2.79 -0.98
N SER A 524 22.87 -2.21 -1.46
CA SER A 524 21.50 -2.43 -0.98
C SER A 524 21.09 -3.92 -0.99
N ASN A 525 21.55 -4.68 -1.98
CA ASN A 525 21.25 -6.11 -2.12
C ASN A 525 22.17 -7.06 -1.34
N ALA A 526 23.06 -6.55 -0.46
CA ALA A 526 24.06 -7.34 0.25
C ALA A 526 23.48 -8.55 0.99
N LEU A 527 22.32 -8.38 1.66
CA LEU A 527 21.63 -9.45 2.37
C LEU A 527 21.22 -10.58 1.42
N GLN A 528 20.58 -10.26 0.30
CA GLN A 528 20.17 -11.27 -0.68
C GLN A 528 21.39 -12.01 -1.23
N ARG A 529 22.48 -11.28 -1.51
CA ARG A 529 23.73 -11.86 -2.02
C ARG A 529 24.35 -12.83 -1.03
N ILE A 530 24.54 -12.47 0.26
CA ILE A 530 25.13 -13.40 1.23
C ILE A 530 24.26 -14.64 1.44
N LEU A 531 22.92 -14.49 1.46
CA LEU A 531 21.99 -15.61 1.62
C LEU A 531 22.05 -16.60 0.44
N VAL A 532 22.35 -16.12 -0.78
CA VAL A 532 22.40 -16.93 -2.01
C VAL A 532 23.80 -17.45 -2.31
N ASP A 533 24.79 -16.55 -2.33
CA ASP A 533 26.14 -16.82 -2.81
C ASP A 533 27.00 -17.52 -1.75
N ARG A 534 26.82 -17.15 -0.47
CA ARG A 534 27.67 -17.60 0.65
C ARG A 534 26.87 -18.03 1.90
N PRO A 535 25.89 -18.95 1.78
CA PRO A 535 25.14 -19.45 2.93
C PRO A 535 26.02 -20.18 3.95
N ASP A 536 27.21 -20.64 3.55
CA ASP A 536 28.21 -21.23 4.44
C ASP A 536 28.66 -20.28 5.54
N LEU A 537 28.70 -18.96 5.28
CA LEU A 537 29.11 -17.94 6.25
C LEU A 537 28.07 -17.70 7.35
N LEU A 538 26.82 -18.07 7.11
CA LEU A 538 25.70 -17.89 8.04
C LEU A 538 25.29 -19.20 8.73
N SER A 539 25.82 -20.33 8.26
CA SER A 539 25.46 -21.66 8.77
C SER A 539 25.82 -21.82 10.26
N GLY A 540 24.86 -22.25 11.06
CA GLY A 540 25.03 -22.49 12.50
C GLY A 540 24.98 -21.22 13.37
N LYS A 541 24.67 -20.05 12.79
CA LYS A 541 24.56 -18.76 13.48
C LYS A 541 23.10 -18.35 13.61
N LYS A 542 22.80 -17.49 14.58
CA LYS A 542 21.49 -16.85 14.73
C LYS A 542 21.43 -15.62 13.83
N VAL A 543 20.68 -15.72 12.74
CA VAL A 543 20.55 -14.64 11.75
C VAL A 543 19.27 -13.87 12.00
N VAL A 544 19.40 -12.60 12.37
CA VAL A 544 18.27 -11.70 12.65
C VAL A 544 18.25 -10.57 11.64
N VAL A 545 17.08 -10.26 11.08
CA VAL A 545 16.91 -9.16 10.15
C VAL A 545 15.92 -8.15 10.72
N PHE A 546 16.30 -6.87 10.71
CA PHE A 546 15.43 -5.73 11.01
C PHE A 546 15.25 -4.90 9.73
N SER A 547 14.02 -4.86 9.20
CA SER A 547 13.69 -4.05 8.03
C SER A 547 13.21 -2.66 8.44
N MET A 548 14.00 -1.64 8.14
CA MET A 548 13.71 -0.22 8.35
C MET A 548 12.93 0.41 7.17
N GLY A 549 12.69 -0.36 6.11
CA GLY A 549 11.82 -0.01 4.98
C GLY A 549 10.65 -0.99 4.86
N PRO A 550 10.03 -1.13 3.68
CA PRO A 550 8.94 -2.08 3.49
C PRO A 550 9.49 -3.52 3.50
N PRO A 551 8.81 -4.49 4.16
CA PRO A 551 9.33 -5.85 4.31
C PRO A 551 9.02 -6.76 3.10
N ILE A 552 9.16 -6.25 1.88
CA ILE A 552 8.74 -6.93 0.64
C ILE A 552 9.90 -7.57 -0.16
N TYR A 553 11.14 -7.32 0.25
CA TYR A 553 12.34 -7.64 -0.55
C TYR A 553 12.87 -9.06 -0.38
N LEU A 554 12.37 -9.83 0.59
CA LEU A 554 12.80 -11.21 0.82
C LEU A 554 11.70 -12.18 0.38
N ASP A 555 12.07 -13.15 -0.46
CA ASP A 555 11.18 -14.25 -0.82
C ASP A 555 11.09 -15.31 0.29
N SER A 556 10.13 -16.23 0.16
CA SER A 556 9.92 -17.31 1.13
C SER A 556 11.17 -18.18 1.34
N THR A 557 11.98 -18.37 0.30
CA THR A 557 13.22 -19.18 0.38
C THR A 557 14.30 -18.45 1.18
N ASN A 558 14.39 -17.14 1.03
CA ASN A 558 15.32 -16.29 1.75
C ASN A 558 14.94 -16.25 3.24
N ILE A 559 13.65 -16.07 3.54
CA ILE A 559 13.12 -16.04 4.91
C ILE A 559 13.40 -17.36 5.64
N THR A 560 13.31 -18.53 4.98
CA THR A 560 13.59 -19.83 5.64
C THR A 560 15.03 -20.01 6.11
N LYS A 561 15.97 -19.17 5.64
CA LYS A 561 17.37 -19.17 6.06
C LYS A 561 17.62 -18.29 7.29
N LEU A 562 16.62 -17.50 7.71
CA LEU A 562 16.73 -16.58 8.83
C LEU A 562 16.26 -17.24 10.11
N THR A 563 16.83 -16.83 11.24
CA THR A 563 16.34 -17.23 12.58
C THR A 563 15.15 -16.37 12.99
N ALA A 564 15.22 -15.06 12.74
CA ALA A 564 14.11 -14.15 12.97
C ALA A 564 14.13 -12.99 11.95
N TYR A 565 12.95 -12.53 11.57
CA TYR A 565 12.74 -11.40 10.67
C TYR A 565 11.68 -10.45 11.26
N TYR A 566 12.09 -9.21 11.51
CA TYR A 566 11.27 -8.15 12.05
C TYR A 566 11.15 -7.00 11.05
N ALA A 567 10.00 -6.35 11.05
CA ALA A 567 9.80 -5.08 10.38
C ALA A 567 9.67 -3.95 11.40
N LEU A 568 10.45 -2.90 11.16
CA LEU A 568 10.47 -1.63 11.89
C LEU A 568 9.80 -0.52 11.07
N TYR A 569 9.88 -0.58 9.74
CA TYR A 569 9.28 0.38 8.79
C TYR A 569 9.84 1.82 8.85
N SER A 570 10.73 2.14 9.80
CA SER A 570 11.36 3.44 9.91
C SER A 570 12.83 3.36 10.28
N ARG A 571 13.57 4.40 9.88
CA ARG A 571 15.02 4.59 10.09
C ARG A 571 15.32 5.50 11.30
N SER A 572 14.30 5.99 12.00
CA SER A 572 14.47 6.88 13.15
C SER A 572 15.20 6.16 14.31
N PRO A 573 16.06 6.85 15.10
CA PRO A 573 16.79 6.26 16.22
C PRO A 573 15.90 5.49 17.21
N ALA A 574 14.69 5.98 17.48
CA ALA A 574 13.75 5.34 18.39
C ALA A 574 13.40 3.89 17.96
N PHE A 575 13.33 3.62 16.65
CA PHE A 575 13.07 2.28 16.13
C PHE A 575 14.24 1.32 16.34
N LEU A 576 15.48 1.81 16.35
CA LEU A 576 16.66 1.00 16.68
C LEU A 576 16.73 0.68 18.18
N ASP A 577 16.30 1.60 19.03
CA ASP A 577 16.17 1.34 20.47
C ASP A 577 15.11 0.26 20.73
N VAL A 578 13.96 0.34 20.05
CA VAL A 578 12.95 -0.73 20.11
C VAL A 578 13.49 -2.05 19.55
N ALA A 579 14.21 -2.03 18.43
CA ALA A 579 14.84 -3.22 17.87
C ALA A 579 15.82 -3.88 18.86
N ALA A 580 16.59 -3.10 19.60
CA ALA A 580 17.48 -3.59 20.65
C ALA A 580 16.69 -4.25 21.80
N ARG A 581 15.53 -3.69 22.20
CA ARG A 581 14.64 -4.29 23.21
C ARG A 581 13.99 -5.59 22.75
N VAL A 582 13.58 -5.66 21.48
CA VAL A 582 13.05 -6.89 20.87
C VAL A 582 14.12 -7.97 20.78
N LEU A 583 15.33 -7.60 20.35
CA LEU A 583 16.46 -8.55 20.29
C LEU A 583 16.79 -9.14 21.67
N MET A 584 16.79 -8.29 22.70
CA MET A 584 17.04 -8.70 24.08
C MET A 584 15.82 -9.31 24.77
N GLN A 585 14.70 -9.48 24.05
CA GLN A 585 13.45 -10.08 24.54
C GLN A 585 12.83 -9.35 25.75
N GLU A 586 13.13 -8.05 25.91
CA GLU A 586 12.47 -7.20 26.91
C GLU A 586 11.14 -6.62 26.41
N LEU A 587 10.98 -6.56 25.08
CA LEU A 587 9.77 -6.08 24.42
C LEU A 587 9.25 -7.16 23.48
N VAL A 588 7.98 -7.52 23.64
CA VAL A 588 7.28 -8.45 22.75
C VAL A 588 6.65 -7.61 21.63
N PRO A 589 6.97 -7.88 20.35
CA PRO A 589 6.35 -7.16 19.24
C PRO A 589 4.83 -7.30 19.25
N SER A 590 4.10 -6.19 19.34
CA SER A 590 2.63 -6.13 19.28
C SER A 590 2.11 -5.77 17.89
N GLY A 591 2.95 -5.16 17.04
CA GLY A 591 2.59 -4.72 15.70
C GLY A 591 2.18 -5.86 14.78
N ALA A 592 1.32 -5.53 13.83
CA ALA A 592 0.88 -6.45 12.79
C ALA A 592 1.09 -5.85 11.41
N LEU A 593 1.39 -6.71 10.42
CA LEU A 593 1.70 -6.29 9.06
C LEU A 593 0.52 -5.48 8.48
N PRO A 594 0.73 -4.20 8.10
CA PRO A 594 -0.31 -3.35 7.49
C PRO A 594 -0.48 -3.63 5.99
N ILE A 595 0.23 -4.61 5.45
CA ILE A 595 0.25 -5.00 4.03
C ILE A 595 0.17 -6.52 3.91
N SER A 596 -0.38 -7.03 2.81
CA SER A 596 -0.28 -8.46 2.49
C SER A 596 1.17 -8.82 2.19
N LEU A 597 1.68 -9.95 2.70
CA LEU A 597 3.03 -10.42 2.45
C LEU A 597 3.01 -11.89 2.01
N ASN A 598 3.06 -12.08 0.69
CA ASN A 598 3.02 -13.41 0.05
C ASN A 598 4.16 -14.33 0.51
N ALA A 599 5.33 -13.78 0.84
CA ALA A 599 6.52 -14.53 1.24
C ALA A 599 6.30 -15.39 2.50
N VAL A 600 5.34 -15.00 3.36
CA VAL A 600 4.93 -15.74 4.57
C VAL A 600 3.46 -16.18 4.53
N GLY A 601 2.78 -15.99 3.40
CA GLY A 601 1.36 -16.34 3.25
C GLY A 601 0.41 -15.47 4.08
N TYR A 602 0.81 -14.24 4.40
CA TYR A 602 -0.01 -13.28 5.14
C TYR A 602 -0.89 -12.49 4.18
N ASP A 603 -2.21 -12.63 4.28
CA ASP A 603 -3.19 -11.88 3.49
C ASP A 603 -3.99 -10.92 4.38
N LEU A 604 -3.76 -9.62 4.17
CA LEU A 604 -4.32 -8.55 4.99
C LEU A 604 -5.84 -8.56 5.02
N ILE A 605 -6.51 -8.76 3.87
CA ILE A 605 -7.98 -8.73 3.79
C ILE A 605 -8.61 -9.87 4.59
N THR A 606 -7.94 -11.02 4.63
CA THR A 606 -8.37 -12.12 5.50
C THR A 606 -8.17 -11.76 6.97
N VAL A 607 -7.04 -11.14 7.31
CA VAL A 607 -6.70 -10.77 8.69
C VAL A 607 -7.62 -9.67 9.24
N THR A 608 -8.01 -8.68 8.43
CA THR A 608 -8.93 -7.60 8.81
C THR A 608 -10.41 -8.03 8.76
N SER A 609 -10.71 -9.26 8.33
CA SER A 609 -12.05 -9.83 8.40
C SER A 609 -12.41 -10.26 9.84
N PRO A 610 -13.71 -10.43 10.18
CA PRO A 610 -14.13 -10.84 11.51
C PRO A 610 -13.43 -12.11 12.01
N ASP A 611 -12.85 -12.11 13.21
CA ASP A 611 -12.25 -13.31 13.83
C ASP A 611 -13.27 -14.47 13.88
N PRO A 612 -13.00 -15.63 13.26
CA PRO A 612 -13.91 -16.79 13.24
C PRO A 612 -14.22 -17.37 14.62
N GLU A 613 -13.33 -17.19 15.60
CA GLU A 613 -13.49 -17.75 16.95
C GLU A 613 -14.31 -16.84 17.88
N GLN A 614 -14.55 -15.59 17.48
CA GLN A 614 -15.32 -14.64 18.28
C GLN A 614 -16.79 -15.04 18.40
N VAL A 615 -17.43 -14.59 19.50
CA VAL A 615 -18.88 -14.66 19.67
C VAL A 615 -19.40 -13.23 19.56
N ILE A 616 -20.27 -12.98 18.57
CA ILE A 616 -20.89 -11.68 18.36
C ILE A 616 -21.98 -11.46 19.41
N ASP A 617 -21.77 -10.49 20.29
CA ASP A 617 -22.77 -10.08 21.28
C ASP A 617 -23.96 -9.40 20.59
N LEU A 618 -25.16 -9.57 21.14
CA LEU A 618 -26.38 -8.96 20.62
C LEU A 618 -27.14 -8.23 21.71
N GLU A 619 -27.52 -6.98 21.43
CA GLU A 619 -28.24 -6.14 22.37
C GLU A 619 -29.48 -5.50 21.74
N LEU A 620 -30.53 -5.35 22.54
CA LEU A 620 -31.71 -4.58 22.16
C LEU A 620 -31.54 -3.12 22.57
N VAL A 621 -31.66 -2.20 21.61
CA VAL A 621 -31.63 -0.76 21.90
C VAL A 621 -33.01 -0.35 22.40
N LEU A 622 -33.09 -0.06 23.70
CA LEU A 622 -34.32 0.42 24.34
C LEU A 622 -34.47 1.93 24.13
N PRO A 623 -35.67 2.45 23.82
CA PRO A 623 -35.90 3.89 23.77
C PRO A 623 -35.67 4.49 25.16
N GLU A 624 -34.86 5.55 25.26
CA GLU A 624 -34.65 6.29 26.52
C GLU A 624 -36.00 6.82 27.02
N GLU A 625 -36.41 6.41 28.23
CA GLU A 625 -37.52 7.07 28.91
C GLU A 625 -37.12 8.52 29.22
N THR A 626 -37.86 9.48 28.66
CA THR A 626 -37.74 10.88 29.05
C THR A 626 -38.00 10.97 30.56
N PRO A 627 -37.08 11.47 31.39
CA PRO A 627 -37.30 11.51 32.83
C PRO A 627 -38.50 12.42 33.09
N THR A 628 -39.61 11.81 33.50
CA THR A 628 -40.80 12.56 33.89
C THR A 628 -40.44 13.27 35.20
N GLU A 629 -40.40 14.60 35.19
CA GLU A 629 -40.25 15.42 36.41
C GLU A 629 -41.30 15.00 37.43
N VAL A 630 -40.88 14.30 38.49
CA VAL A 630 -41.69 14.10 39.69
C VAL A 630 -41.41 15.28 40.63
N PRO A 631 -42.43 16.03 41.09
CA PRO A 631 -42.21 17.17 41.99
C PRO A 631 -41.57 16.70 43.30
N ALA A 632 -40.52 17.39 43.73
CA ALA A 632 -39.79 17.12 44.96
C ALA A 632 -40.73 17.06 46.18
N GLN A 633 -40.90 15.87 46.75
CA GLN A 633 -41.45 15.71 48.11
C GLN A 633 -40.31 15.55 49.12
N THR A 634 -40.47 16.28 50.21
CA THR A 634 -39.53 16.49 51.31
C THR A 634 -39.23 15.17 52.02
N GLN A 635 -37.95 14.78 52.08
CA GLN A 635 -37.51 13.55 52.76
C GLN A 635 -37.52 13.71 54.28
N THR A 636 -38.11 12.74 54.98
CA THR A 636 -37.86 12.46 56.40
C THR A 636 -36.93 11.25 56.47
N PRO A 637 -35.85 11.23 57.28
CA PRO A 637 -34.89 10.12 57.29
C PRO A 637 -35.41 8.95 58.12
N GLY A 638 -35.60 7.79 57.50
CA GLY A 638 -35.81 6.53 58.22
C GLY A 638 -36.85 5.58 57.62
N ALA A 639 -36.61 5.07 56.41
CA ALA A 639 -37.21 3.82 55.94
C ALA A 639 -36.34 3.20 54.84
N THR A 640 -35.90 1.97 55.04
CA THR A 640 -35.28 1.13 54.00
C THR A 640 -36.31 0.90 52.89
N GLN A 641 -36.12 1.53 51.74
CA GLN A 641 -36.94 1.25 50.55
C GLN A 641 -36.34 0.03 49.83
N THR A 642 -37.16 -1.00 49.64
CA THR A 642 -36.91 -2.10 48.71
C THR A 642 -36.76 -1.52 47.29
N PRO A 643 -35.76 -1.91 46.50
CA PRO A 643 -35.64 -1.42 45.12
C PRO A 643 -36.91 -1.81 44.36
N VAL A 644 -37.57 -0.80 43.78
CA VAL A 644 -38.70 -0.98 42.86
C VAL A 644 -38.19 -1.78 41.66
N PRO A 645 -38.84 -2.88 41.25
CA PRO A 645 -38.41 -3.64 40.09
C PRO A 645 -38.47 -2.75 38.85
N THR A 646 -37.35 -2.66 38.12
CA THR A 646 -37.29 -2.02 36.81
C THR A 646 -38.39 -2.61 35.92
N PRO A 647 -39.32 -1.81 35.38
CA PRO A 647 -40.35 -2.33 34.49
C PRO A 647 -39.69 -2.95 33.26
N LEU A 648 -40.02 -4.21 32.97
CA LEU A 648 -39.59 -4.88 31.75
C LEU A 648 -40.30 -4.22 30.55
N PRO A 649 -39.59 -3.82 29.50
CA PRO A 649 -40.16 -3.10 28.36
C PRO A 649 -41.09 -4.01 27.54
N SER A 650 -42.39 -3.69 27.49
CA SER A 650 -43.42 -4.38 26.72
C SER A 650 -43.45 -3.95 25.25
N PHE A 651 -43.37 -4.91 24.33
CA PHE A 651 -43.47 -4.69 22.88
C PHE A 651 -44.76 -5.31 22.31
N ASN A 652 -45.43 -4.61 21.40
CA ASN A 652 -46.65 -5.04 20.72
C ASN A 652 -46.38 -5.40 19.25
N VAL A 653 -47.30 -6.17 18.65
CA VAL A 653 -47.27 -6.44 17.21
C VAL A 653 -47.42 -5.12 16.44
N GLY A 654 -46.48 -4.85 15.54
CA GLY A 654 -46.39 -3.59 14.80
C GLY A 654 -45.29 -2.65 15.29
N ASP A 655 -44.74 -2.85 16.49
CA ASP A 655 -43.61 -2.08 17.02
C ASP A 655 -42.30 -2.44 16.28
N THR A 656 -41.34 -1.50 16.29
CA THR A 656 -40.01 -1.68 15.71
C THR A 656 -39.00 -1.98 16.80
N LEU A 657 -38.32 -3.12 16.68
CA LEU A 657 -37.20 -3.50 17.51
C LEU A 657 -35.91 -3.05 16.83
N THR A 658 -35.10 -2.25 17.52
CA THR A 658 -33.75 -1.93 17.08
C THR A 658 -32.78 -2.86 17.77
N ILE A 659 -32.07 -3.66 16.99
CA ILE A 659 -31.08 -4.62 17.45
C ILE A 659 -29.71 -4.09 17.02
N ARG A 660 -28.73 -4.17 17.93
CA ARG A 660 -27.33 -3.87 17.62
C ARG A 660 -26.45 -5.07 17.95
N THR A 661 -25.37 -5.24 17.20
CA THR A 661 -24.28 -6.11 17.63
C THR A 661 -23.43 -5.42 18.69
N GLY A 662 -22.63 -6.19 19.43
CA GLY A 662 -21.39 -5.68 20.03
C GLY A 662 -20.40 -5.23 18.94
N ARG A 663 -19.25 -4.71 19.37
CA ARG A 663 -18.14 -4.43 18.45
C ARG A 663 -17.60 -5.74 17.91
N ILE A 664 -17.53 -5.87 16.60
CA ILE A 664 -16.94 -7.01 15.91
C ILE A 664 -15.46 -6.73 15.71
N TYR A 665 -14.63 -7.72 16.06
CA TYR A 665 -13.17 -7.61 16.00
C TYR A 665 -12.60 -8.49 14.90
N ASP A 666 -11.46 -8.08 14.35
CA ASP A 666 -10.69 -8.82 13.36
C ASP A 666 -9.72 -9.82 14.02
N HIS A 667 -8.93 -10.54 13.22
CA HIS A 667 -7.97 -11.53 13.73
C HIS A 667 -6.87 -10.92 14.62
N ASN A 668 -6.58 -9.62 14.45
CA ASN A 668 -5.62 -8.86 15.24
C ASN A 668 -6.26 -8.16 16.44
N ARG A 669 -7.57 -8.37 16.67
CA ARG A 669 -8.41 -7.72 17.70
C ARG A 669 -8.61 -6.21 17.49
N ASN A 670 -8.40 -5.72 16.28
CA ASN A 670 -8.83 -4.39 15.88
C ASN A 670 -10.30 -4.42 15.48
N ILE A 671 -10.96 -3.26 15.42
CA ILE A 671 -12.34 -3.20 14.92
C ILE A 671 -12.37 -3.59 13.44
N VAL A 672 -13.37 -4.36 13.03
CA VAL A 672 -13.52 -4.68 11.60
C VAL A 672 -13.81 -3.42 10.79
N PRO A 673 -13.36 -3.34 9.52
CA PRO A 673 -13.68 -2.24 8.63
C PRO A 673 -15.18 -1.93 8.54
N ASP A 674 -15.50 -0.65 8.38
CA ASP A 674 -16.87 -0.24 8.06
C ASP A 674 -17.30 -0.81 6.71
N GLY A 675 -18.57 -1.17 6.59
CA GLY A 675 -19.06 -1.92 5.42
C GLY A 675 -18.99 -3.44 5.57
N THR A 676 -18.39 -3.97 6.63
CA THR A 676 -18.37 -5.42 6.90
C THR A 676 -19.80 -5.96 7.04
N VAL A 677 -20.13 -7.00 6.28
CA VAL A 677 -21.50 -7.50 6.16
C VAL A 677 -21.88 -8.35 7.36
N VAL A 678 -22.90 -7.92 8.08
CA VAL A 678 -23.53 -8.67 9.17
C VAL A 678 -24.90 -9.17 8.74
N ARG A 679 -25.12 -10.47 8.90
CA ARG A 679 -26.38 -11.15 8.59
C ARG A 679 -27.11 -11.48 9.89
N PHE A 680 -28.26 -10.86 10.09
CA PHE A 680 -29.18 -11.18 11.19
C PHE A 680 -30.14 -12.29 10.75
N ASN A 681 -30.25 -13.34 11.55
CA ASN A 681 -31.13 -14.49 11.34
C ASN A 681 -32.25 -14.45 12.37
N PHE A 682 -33.50 -14.52 11.91
CA PHE A 682 -34.70 -14.51 12.74
C PHE A 682 -35.44 -15.84 12.60
N GLN A 683 -35.75 -16.46 13.73
CA GLN A 683 -36.51 -17.70 13.82
C GLN A 683 -37.76 -17.49 14.69
N ILE A 684 -38.93 -17.74 14.12
CA ILE A 684 -40.23 -17.53 14.79
C ILE A 684 -40.73 -18.88 15.33
N SER A 685 -41.02 -18.92 16.63
CA SER A 685 -41.56 -20.09 17.34
C SER A 685 -43.00 -20.35 16.91
N GLY A 686 -43.25 -21.44 16.18
CA GLY A 686 -44.60 -21.86 15.77
C GLY A 686 -44.68 -22.46 14.36
N GLU A 687 -43.70 -22.18 13.50
CA GLU A 687 -43.56 -22.79 12.17
C GLU A 687 -42.18 -23.48 12.03
N PRO A 688 -42.10 -24.77 11.69
CA PRO A 688 -40.82 -25.43 11.50
C PRO A 688 -40.17 -24.94 10.20
N GLY A 689 -39.08 -24.15 10.31
CA GLY A 689 -38.09 -24.00 9.23
C GLY A 689 -38.08 -22.69 8.45
N ILE A 690 -38.82 -21.64 8.83
CA ILE A 690 -38.69 -20.32 8.20
C ILE A 690 -37.70 -19.47 8.99
N THR A 691 -36.44 -19.49 8.56
CA THR A 691 -35.42 -18.53 8.99
C THR A 691 -35.44 -17.33 8.05
N GLN A 692 -35.79 -16.15 8.54
CA GLN A 692 -35.65 -14.90 7.78
C GLN A 692 -34.24 -14.36 7.97
N GLN A 693 -33.56 -14.04 6.87
CA GLN A 693 -32.21 -13.49 6.90
C GLN A 693 -32.21 -12.07 6.35
N PHE A 694 -31.60 -11.16 7.08
CA PHE A 694 -31.41 -9.77 6.66
C PHE A 694 -29.94 -9.40 6.76
N GLN A 695 -29.45 -8.65 5.79
CA GLN A 695 -28.06 -8.19 5.75
C GLN A 695 -28.02 -6.69 5.99
N THR A 696 -27.03 -6.26 6.77
CA THR A 696 -26.67 -4.88 7.02
C THR A 696 -25.15 -4.79 7.08
N THR A 697 -24.60 -3.60 7.21
CA THR A 697 -23.15 -3.37 7.30
C THR A 697 -22.76 -2.75 8.65
N THR A 698 -21.52 -2.98 9.07
CA THR A 698 -20.95 -2.34 10.25
C THR A 698 -20.68 -0.85 10.02
N SER A 699 -20.79 -0.07 11.10
CA SER A 699 -20.22 1.26 11.25
C SER A 699 -19.61 1.38 12.65
N GLY A 700 -18.34 1.77 12.74
CA GLY A 700 -17.55 1.71 13.97
C GLY A 700 -17.45 0.28 14.54
N GLY A 701 -17.38 -0.73 13.67
CA GLY A 701 -17.40 -2.15 14.04
C GLY A 701 -18.74 -2.66 14.60
N VAL A 702 -19.82 -1.87 14.56
CA VAL A 702 -21.15 -2.24 15.07
C VAL A 702 -22.19 -2.24 13.96
N ALA A 703 -23.04 -3.27 13.89
CA ALA A 703 -24.14 -3.35 12.95
C ALA A 703 -25.48 -3.11 13.64
N TYR A 704 -26.31 -2.25 13.04
CA TYR A 704 -27.68 -1.96 13.49
C TYR A 704 -28.70 -2.55 12.53
N PHE A 705 -29.79 -3.09 13.09
CA PHE A 705 -30.92 -3.58 12.31
C PHE A 705 -32.26 -3.25 12.97
N ASN A 706 -33.18 -2.69 12.19
CA ASN A 706 -34.53 -2.36 12.62
C ASN A 706 -35.51 -3.43 12.12
N TYR A 707 -36.04 -4.25 13.03
CA TYR A 707 -37.01 -5.29 12.74
C TYR A 707 -38.42 -4.85 13.17
N ARG A 708 -39.37 -4.86 12.24
CA ARG A 708 -40.78 -4.59 12.57
C ARG A 708 -41.50 -5.90 12.92
N ILE A 709 -42.08 -5.99 14.11
CA ILE A 709 -42.77 -7.18 14.60
C ILE A 709 -44.01 -7.45 13.74
N GLN A 710 -44.05 -8.61 13.07
CA GLN A 710 -45.14 -8.97 12.14
C GLN A 710 -46.22 -9.87 12.75
N ALA A 711 -45.87 -10.67 13.77
CA ALA A 711 -46.79 -11.61 14.41
C ALA A 711 -46.42 -11.82 15.89
N ALA A 712 -47.41 -12.24 16.69
CA ALA A 712 -47.20 -12.64 18.08
C ALA A 712 -46.59 -14.05 18.14
N GLY A 713 -45.67 -14.29 19.07
CA GLY A 713 -44.91 -15.54 19.18
C GLY A 713 -43.55 -15.35 19.86
N GLY A 714 -42.80 -16.45 20.02
CA GLY A 714 -41.40 -16.39 20.44
C GLY A 714 -40.50 -16.06 19.24
N LEU A 715 -39.70 -15.01 19.35
CA LEU A 715 -38.73 -14.59 18.35
C LEU A 715 -37.31 -14.90 18.84
N GLU A 716 -36.56 -15.67 18.08
CA GLU A 716 -35.14 -15.94 18.31
C GLU A 716 -34.32 -15.21 17.25
N ILE A 717 -33.31 -14.46 17.69
CA ILE A 717 -32.47 -13.61 16.85
C ILE A 717 -31.02 -14.01 17.06
N SER A 718 -30.29 -14.22 15.97
CA SER A 718 -28.84 -14.41 15.95
C SER A 718 -28.19 -13.56 14.86
N ALA A 719 -26.88 -13.36 14.94
CA ALA A 719 -26.10 -12.66 13.93
C ALA A 719 -24.88 -13.48 13.48
N THR A 720 -24.46 -13.27 12.24
CA THR A 720 -23.28 -13.90 11.64
C THR A 720 -22.58 -12.90 10.74
N SER A 721 -21.26 -12.81 10.81
CA SER A 721 -20.43 -11.95 9.97
C SER A 721 -19.26 -12.78 9.47
N GLU A 722 -19.36 -13.35 8.26
CA GLU A 722 -18.37 -14.33 7.77
C GLU A 722 -16.94 -13.77 7.87
N PRO A 723 -15.97 -14.51 8.45
CA PRO A 723 -16.04 -15.90 8.92
C PRO A 723 -16.51 -16.12 10.37
N ALA A 724 -16.82 -15.08 11.14
CA ALA A 724 -17.44 -15.17 12.47
C ALA A 724 -18.89 -15.66 12.41
N MET A 725 -19.08 -16.96 12.70
CA MET A 725 -20.38 -17.63 12.59
C MET A 725 -21.12 -17.80 13.93
N ARG A 726 -20.54 -17.33 15.04
CA ARG A 726 -21.11 -17.48 16.39
C ARG A 726 -21.63 -16.15 16.89
N SER A 727 -22.82 -16.15 17.49
CA SER A 727 -23.39 -15.01 18.21
C SER A 727 -24.14 -15.47 19.46
N GLU A 728 -24.37 -14.54 20.37
CA GLU A 728 -25.41 -14.70 21.38
C GLU A 728 -26.79 -14.77 20.72
N THR A 729 -27.74 -15.48 21.36
CA THR A 729 -29.11 -15.56 20.87
C THR A 729 -30.03 -14.70 21.74
N LEU A 730 -30.73 -13.76 21.12
CA LEU A 730 -31.76 -12.96 21.79
C LEU A 730 -33.12 -13.66 21.61
N GLN A 731 -33.71 -14.12 22.71
CA GLN A 731 -35.07 -14.66 22.71
C GLN A 731 -36.06 -13.64 23.29
N ILE A 732 -37.04 -13.26 22.47
CA ILE A 732 -38.06 -12.28 22.79
C ILE A 732 -39.42 -12.95 22.65
N ASN A 733 -40.13 -13.12 23.77
CA ASN A 733 -41.52 -13.62 23.73
C ASN A 733 -42.49 -12.45 23.62
N ILE A 734 -43.26 -12.41 22.53
CA ILE A 734 -44.23 -11.36 22.23
C ILE A 734 -45.63 -11.90 22.52
N SER A 735 -46.17 -11.55 23.68
CA SER A 735 -47.52 -11.96 24.10
C SER A 735 -48.59 -11.06 23.46
N PRO A 736 -49.75 -11.61 23.03
CA PRO A 736 -50.87 -10.81 22.54
C PRO A 736 -51.47 -9.84 23.59
N GLU A 737 -51.10 -9.97 24.87
CA GLU A 737 -51.53 -9.11 25.98
C GLU A 737 -50.44 -8.11 26.45
N GLY A 738 -49.33 -7.96 25.71
CA GLY A 738 -48.33 -6.91 25.98
C GLY A 738 -47.33 -7.21 27.10
N VAL A 739 -47.13 -8.47 27.50
CA VAL A 739 -46.08 -8.86 28.46
C VAL A 739 -44.95 -9.55 27.72
N THR A 740 -43.75 -8.98 27.82
CA THR A 740 -42.51 -9.49 27.23
C THR A 740 -41.57 -10.00 28.33
N SER A 741 -40.94 -11.13 28.07
CA SER A 741 -39.77 -11.58 28.83
C SER A 741 -38.61 -11.67 27.85
N ILE A 742 -37.58 -10.86 28.06
CA ILE A 742 -36.29 -11.00 27.36
C ILE A 742 -35.50 -12.04 28.16
N LEU A 743 -35.15 -13.15 27.51
CA LEU A 743 -34.22 -14.14 28.05
C LEU A 743 -33.05 -14.18 27.08
N SER A 744 -31.89 -13.68 27.48
CA SER A 744 -30.65 -14.03 26.78
C SER A 744 -30.28 -15.46 27.17
N ILE A 745 -29.99 -16.32 26.19
CA ILE A 745 -29.46 -17.66 26.46
C ILE A 745 -28.30 -17.95 25.52
N SER A 746 -27.46 -18.87 26.01
CA SER A 746 -26.15 -19.34 25.55
C SER A 746 -25.79 -19.22 24.06
N PRO A 747 -24.48 -19.12 23.75
CA PRO A 747 -23.96 -18.90 22.40
C PRO A 747 -24.49 -19.92 21.39
N THR A 748 -24.73 -19.44 20.17
CA THR A 748 -25.24 -20.24 19.05
C THR A 748 -24.37 -21.49 18.84
N PRO A 749 -24.96 -22.71 18.79
CA PRO A 749 -24.20 -23.94 18.56
C PRO A 749 -23.60 -23.93 17.15
N LEU A 750 -22.39 -24.50 17.00
CA LEU A 750 -21.72 -24.62 15.71
C LEU A 750 -22.70 -25.22 14.69
N ALA A 751 -22.87 -24.58 13.54
CA ALA A 751 -23.56 -25.21 12.42
C ALA A 751 -22.80 -26.50 12.09
N SER A 752 -23.36 -27.64 12.48
CA SER A 752 -22.81 -28.94 12.11
C SER A 752 -22.79 -28.95 10.58
N PRO A 753 -21.65 -29.28 9.92
CA PRO A 753 -21.63 -29.40 8.47
C PRO A 753 -22.80 -30.29 8.10
N THR A 754 -23.71 -29.80 7.25
CA THR A 754 -24.87 -30.55 6.78
C THR A 754 -24.38 -31.94 6.44
N PRO A 755 -24.82 -33.00 7.15
CA PRO A 755 -24.40 -34.34 6.80
C PRO A 755 -24.80 -34.53 5.35
N THR A 756 -23.81 -34.78 4.49
CA THR A 756 -24.09 -35.28 3.15
C THR A 756 -25.08 -36.42 3.35
N ALA A 757 -26.28 -36.29 2.78
CA ALA A 757 -27.38 -37.21 3.04
C ALA A 757 -26.88 -38.65 2.88
N SER A 758 -26.77 -39.37 4.00
CA SER A 758 -26.52 -40.79 3.96
C SER A 758 -27.76 -41.42 3.34
N PRO A 759 -27.65 -42.18 2.24
CA PRO A 759 -28.81 -42.76 1.57
C PRO A 759 -29.55 -43.69 2.53
N THR A 760 -30.88 -43.57 2.54
CA THR A 760 -31.80 -44.47 3.25
C THR A 760 -31.56 -45.92 2.80
N PRO A 761 -31.49 -46.91 3.71
CA PRO A 761 -31.38 -48.30 3.31
C PRO A 761 -32.71 -48.77 2.71
N GLU A 762 -32.79 -48.81 1.37
CA GLU A 762 -33.80 -49.58 0.64
C GLU A 762 -33.49 -51.10 0.78
N PRO A 763 -34.51 -51.98 0.70
CA PRO A 763 -34.36 -53.39 1.02
C PRO A 763 -33.41 -54.10 0.07
N THR A 764 -32.65 -55.04 0.64
CA THR A 764 -31.71 -55.92 -0.04
C THR A 764 -32.26 -56.49 -1.35
N ALA A 765 -31.87 -55.88 -2.46
CA ALA A 765 -31.91 -56.48 -3.78
C ALA A 765 -30.52 -57.04 -4.11
N THR A 766 -30.53 -58.28 -4.62
CA THR A 766 -29.40 -59.08 -5.06
C THR A 766 -28.29 -58.26 -5.73
N GLN A 767 -27.04 -58.48 -5.28
CA GLN A 767 -25.84 -57.82 -5.79
C GLN A 767 -25.78 -57.87 -7.32
N SER A 768 -25.77 -56.68 -7.93
CA SER A 768 -25.23 -56.46 -9.27
C SER A 768 -23.93 -55.67 -9.11
N PRO A 769 -22.86 -56.01 -9.84
CA PRO A 769 -21.52 -55.49 -9.59
C PRO A 769 -21.43 -53.98 -9.83
N THR A 770 -20.81 -53.28 -8.87
CA THR A 770 -20.46 -51.86 -8.94
C THR A 770 -19.63 -51.56 -10.19
N PRO A 771 -19.96 -50.53 -10.99
CA PRO A 771 -19.12 -50.10 -12.10
C PRO A 771 -17.86 -49.43 -11.56
N ILE A 772 -16.71 -49.90 -12.02
CA ILE A 772 -15.38 -49.33 -11.77
C ILE A 772 -15.37 -47.89 -12.32
N PRO A 773 -14.83 -46.88 -11.61
CA PRO A 773 -14.71 -45.53 -12.14
C PRO A 773 -13.87 -45.53 -13.42
N GLU A 774 -14.43 -44.98 -14.51
CA GLU A 774 -13.71 -44.86 -15.77
C GLU A 774 -12.50 -43.92 -15.63
N PRO A 775 -11.31 -44.33 -16.11
CA PRO A 775 -10.12 -43.49 -16.09
C PRO A 775 -10.32 -42.24 -16.95
N LYS A 776 -10.03 -41.06 -16.40
CA LYS A 776 -10.00 -39.80 -17.18
C LYS A 776 -8.84 -39.85 -18.18
N HIS A 777 -9.15 -40.01 -19.45
CA HIS A 777 -8.17 -39.96 -20.53
C HIS A 777 -7.99 -38.54 -21.08
N ASN A 778 -6.72 -38.12 -21.25
CA ASN A 778 -6.38 -36.80 -21.76
C ASN A 778 -6.63 -36.70 -23.27
N LYS A 779 -7.14 -35.54 -23.72
CA LYS A 779 -7.48 -35.30 -25.14
C LYS A 779 -6.25 -35.04 -26.03
N PHE A 780 -5.07 -34.89 -25.43
CA PHE A 780 -3.80 -34.61 -26.09
C PHE A 780 -2.67 -35.39 -25.41
N PRO A 781 -1.55 -35.68 -26.13
CA PRO A 781 -0.40 -36.33 -25.55
C PRO A 781 0.17 -35.56 -24.36
N THR A 782 0.39 -36.25 -23.26
CA THR A 782 1.05 -35.73 -22.05
C THR A 782 2.57 -35.68 -22.21
N LEU A 783 3.26 -35.02 -21.26
CA LEU A 783 4.73 -34.96 -21.22
C LEU A 783 5.37 -36.36 -21.21
N GLY A 784 4.77 -37.32 -20.49
CA GLY A 784 5.22 -38.71 -20.47
C GLY A 784 5.07 -39.41 -21.83
N GLU A 785 3.98 -39.15 -22.54
CA GLU A 785 3.71 -39.71 -23.87
C GLU A 785 4.60 -39.07 -24.95
N TRP A 786 4.98 -37.80 -24.78
CA TRP A 786 6.01 -37.14 -25.59
C TRP A 786 7.37 -37.85 -25.46
N ALA A 787 7.82 -38.09 -24.22
CA ALA A 787 9.09 -38.77 -23.96
C ALA A 787 9.10 -40.19 -24.54
N MET A 788 7.98 -40.92 -24.40
CA MET A 788 7.81 -42.25 -24.99
C MET A 788 7.83 -42.20 -26.53
N GLY A 789 7.19 -41.19 -27.13
CA GLY A 789 7.21 -40.98 -28.58
C GLY A 789 8.61 -40.80 -29.15
N ILE A 790 9.48 -40.05 -28.45
CA ILE A 790 10.89 -39.88 -28.82
C ILE A 790 11.64 -41.21 -28.78
N ILE A 791 11.43 -42.02 -27.74
CA ILE A 791 12.07 -43.34 -27.61
C ILE A 791 11.66 -44.25 -28.76
N VAL A 792 10.36 -44.33 -29.08
CA VAL A 792 9.84 -45.16 -30.17
C VAL A 792 10.39 -44.71 -31.52
N MET A 793 10.46 -43.40 -31.78
CA MET A 793 11.06 -42.86 -33.01
C MET A 793 12.56 -43.17 -33.10
N GLY A 794 13.29 -43.10 -31.99
CA GLY A 794 14.71 -43.47 -31.93
C GLY A 794 14.96 -44.95 -32.23
N LEU A 795 14.17 -45.84 -31.63
CA LEU A 795 14.23 -47.29 -31.90
C LEU A 795 13.86 -47.59 -33.36
N GLY A 796 12.82 -46.94 -33.88
CA GLY A 796 12.40 -47.04 -35.28
C GLY A 796 13.49 -46.60 -36.26
N PHE A 797 14.22 -45.52 -35.95
CA PHE A 797 15.34 -45.05 -36.75
C PHE A 797 16.46 -46.10 -36.84
N VAL A 798 16.86 -46.69 -35.71
CA VAL A 798 17.89 -47.74 -35.68
C VAL A 798 17.43 -48.98 -36.45
N PHE A 799 16.19 -49.42 -36.24
CA PHE A 799 15.65 -50.61 -36.90
C PHE A 799 15.56 -50.45 -38.43
N THR A 800 15.03 -49.32 -38.89
CA THR A 800 14.91 -49.02 -40.32
C THR A 800 16.26 -48.74 -40.99
N TYR A 801 17.24 -48.24 -40.24
CA TYR A 801 18.64 -48.16 -40.67
C TYR A 801 19.22 -49.55 -40.92
N LEU A 802 19.09 -50.46 -39.96
CA LEU A 802 19.62 -51.83 -40.07
C LEU A 802 18.98 -52.60 -41.23
N ILE A 803 17.66 -52.49 -41.39
CA ILE A 803 16.95 -53.08 -42.54
C ILE A 803 17.46 -52.47 -43.84
N GLY A 804 17.53 -51.14 -43.94
CA GLY A 804 18.01 -50.48 -45.17
C GLY A 804 19.47 -50.83 -45.49
N PHE A 805 20.31 -51.01 -44.48
CA PHE A 805 21.70 -51.43 -44.63
C PHE A 805 21.81 -52.88 -45.13
N TYR A 806 21.08 -53.81 -44.50
CA TYR A 806 21.18 -55.23 -44.80
C TYR A 806 20.44 -55.62 -46.10
N TRP A 807 19.30 -54.99 -46.36
CA TRP A 807 18.42 -55.34 -47.47
C TRP A 807 18.77 -54.60 -48.77
N TRP A 808 19.29 -53.37 -48.68
CA TRP A 808 19.70 -52.57 -49.86
C TRP A 808 21.22 -52.40 -49.99
N GLY A 809 22.01 -53.04 -49.11
CA GLY A 809 23.44 -53.31 -49.29
C GLY A 809 24.38 -52.10 -49.28
N SER A 810 23.93 -50.93 -48.80
CA SER A 810 24.81 -49.74 -48.68
C SER A 810 24.45 -48.87 -47.48
N ALA A 811 25.47 -48.33 -46.81
CA ALA A 811 25.31 -47.40 -45.68
C ALA A 811 24.47 -46.16 -46.04
N ARG A 812 24.57 -45.68 -47.29
CA ARG A 812 23.78 -44.54 -47.77
C ARG A 812 22.29 -44.85 -47.84
N TRP A 813 21.92 -46.08 -48.22
CA TRP A 813 20.52 -46.50 -48.25
C TRP A 813 19.98 -46.84 -46.85
N GLY A 814 20.82 -47.36 -45.95
CA GLY A 814 20.49 -47.45 -44.52
C GLY A 814 20.11 -46.08 -43.93
N LEU A 815 20.94 -45.06 -44.17
CA LEU A 815 20.67 -43.71 -43.64
C LEU A 815 19.42 -43.06 -44.27
N ARG A 816 19.21 -43.22 -45.58
CA ARG A 816 18.01 -42.70 -46.27
C ARG A 816 16.72 -43.37 -45.75
N SER A 817 16.77 -44.69 -45.55
CA SER A 817 15.68 -45.47 -44.93
C SER A 817 15.28 -44.89 -43.58
N ALA A 818 16.28 -44.67 -42.72
CA ALA A 818 16.10 -44.21 -41.36
C ALA A 818 15.58 -42.77 -41.29
N LEU A 819 16.11 -41.87 -42.11
CA LEU A 819 15.66 -40.47 -42.17
C LEU A 819 14.23 -40.36 -42.70
N CYS A 820 13.87 -41.12 -43.74
CA CYS A 820 12.50 -41.12 -44.25
C CYS A 820 11.51 -41.68 -43.23
N ALA A 821 11.87 -42.75 -42.51
CA ALA A 821 11.06 -43.28 -41.42
C ALA A 821 10.86 -42.22 -40.32
N LEU A 822 11.93 -41.58 -39.84
CA LEU A 822 11.87 -40.55 -38.81
C LEU A 822 10.98 -39.36 -39.20
N ILE A 823 11.08 -38.90 -40.45
CA ILE A 823 10.22 -37.84 -40.99
C ILE A 823 8.74 -38.25 -40.95
N GLY A 824 8.42 -39.50 -41.30
CA GLY A 824 7.07 -40.04 -41.20
C GLY A 824 6.56 -40.12 -39.76
N GLY A 825 7.41 -40.53 -38.81
CA GLY A 825 7.11 -40.54 -37.38
C GLY A 825 6.83 -39.14 -36.82
N LEU A 826 7.66 -38.15 -37.17
CA LEU A 826 7.48 -36.75 -36.75
C LEU A 826 6.21 -36.10 -37.32
N MET A 827 5.86 -36.40 -38.58
CA MET A 827 4.60 -35.94 -39.16
C MET A 827 3.39 -36.56 -38.45
N ALA A 828 3.43 -37.86 -38.16
CA ALA A 828 2.37 -38.54 -37.42
C ALA A 828 2.21 -38.00 -35.99
N TYR A 829 3.32 -37.70 -35.32
CA TYR A 829 3.30 -37.08 -33.98
C TYR A 829 2.74 -35.65 -34.01
N THR A 830 3.14 -34.85 -35.00
CA THR A 830 2.58 -33.50 -35.19
C THR A 830 1.07 -33.53 -35.42
N LEU A 831 0.56 -34.54 -36.15
CA LEU A 831 -0.88 -34.74 -36.37
C LEU A 831 -1.66 -35.05 -35.07
N LEU A 832 -1.05 -35.77 -34.12
CA LEU A 832 -1.64 -36.00 -32.80
C LEU A 832 -1.77 -34.68 -32.02
N ASN A 833 -0.74 -33.83 -32.05
CA ASN A 833 -0.74 -32.54 -31.37
C ASN A 833 -1.67 -31.50 -32.02
N LEU A 834 -1.91 -31.57 -33.33
CA LEU A 834 -2.90 -30.70 -33.99
C LEU A 834 -4.33 -30.97 -33.53
N GLY A 835 -4.62 -32.15 -32.96
CA GLY A 835 -5.88 -32.44 -32.29
C GLY A 835 -7.11 -32.34 -33.17
N THR A 836 -7.10 -32.98 -34.34
CA THR A 836 -8.29 -33.14 -35.17
C THR A 836 -9.38 -33.95 -34.44
N SER A 837 -10.65 -33.79 -34.83
CA SER A 837 -11.78 -34.46 -34.17
C SER A 837 -11.60 -35.99 -34.09
N GLY A 838 -11.00 -36.61 -35.10
CA GLY A 838 -10.68 -38.04 -35.11
C GLY A 838 -9.56 -38.42 -34.14
N THR A 839 -8.46 -37.67 -34.09
CA THR A 839 -7.34 -38.00 -33.19
C THR A 839 -7.69 -37.78 -31.73
N LYS A 840 -8.53 -36.79 -31.41
CA LYS A 840 -9.06 -36.56 -30.05
C LYS A 840 -9.94 -37.71 -29.55
N TYR A 841 -10.81 -38.26 -30.40
CA TYR A 841 -11.66 -39.38 -30.05
C TYR A 841 -10.83 -40.60 -29.63
N TRP A 842 -9.86 -40.98 -30.45
CA TRP A 842 -9.01 -42.15 -30.19
C TRP A 842 -7.99 -41.93 -29.07
N MET A 843 -7.55 -40.69 -28.83
CA MET A 843 -6.71 -40.36 -27.69
C MET A 843 -7.43 -40.57 -26.35
N VAL A 844 -8.74 -40.27 -26.32
CA VAL A 844 -9.59 -40.50 -25.14
C VAL A 844 -9.90 -41.99 -24.96
N GLU A 845 -10.05 -42.77 -26.04
CA GLU A 845 -10.40 -44.18 -25.94
C GLU A 845 -9.20 -45.10 -25.61
N SER A 846 -8.04 -44.82 -26.21
CA SER A 846 -6.90 -45.76 -26.23
C SER A 846 -5.64 -45.24 -25.53
N GLY A 847 -5.64 -43.97 -25.10
CA GLY A 847 -4.57 -43.34 -24.33
C GLY A 847 -3.17 -43.50 -24.97
N THR A 848 -2.18 -43.83 -24.13
CA THR A 848 -0.77 -43.94 -24.53
C THR A 848 -0.50 -44.96 -25.64
N VAL A 849 -1.30 -46.03 -25.71
CA VAL A 849 -1.12 -47.08 -26.74
C VAL A 849 -1.35 -46.50 -28.13
N PHE A 850 -2.34 -45.62 -28.28
CA PHE A 850 -2.65 -44.99 -29.56
C PHE A 850 -1.55 -44.05 -30.04
N VAL A 851 -0.88 -43.34 -29.12
CA VAL A 851 0.29 -42.51 -29.46
C VAL A 851 1.39 -43.35 -30.08
N VAL A 852 1.68 -44.51 -29.49
CA VAL A 852 2.70 -45.44 -30.01
C VAL A 852 2.29 -46.00 -31.37
N GLU A 853 1.05 -46.45 -31.53
CA GLU A 853 0.54 -47.00 -32.80
C GLU A 853 0.64 -45.99 -33.95
N VAL A 854 0.20 -44.74 -33.72
CA VAL A 854 0.23 -43.69 -34.74
C VAL A 854 1.66 -43.35 -35.15
N ILE A 855 2.59 -43.28 -34.19
CA ILE A 855 4.01 -43.08 -34.47
C ILE A 855 4.58 -44.25 -35.29
N VAL A 856 4.28 -45.50 -34.91
CA VAL A 856 4.75 -46.70 -35.63
C VAL A 856 4.20 -46.73 -37.07
N VAL A 857 2.93 -46.38 -37.25
CA VAL A 857 2.32 -46.25 -38.58
C VAL A 857 3.02 -45.14 -39.39
N GLY A 858 3.30 -43.99 -38.77
CA GLY A 858 4.09 -42.91 -39.39
C GLY A 858 5.48 -43.36 -39.84
N LEU A 859 6.20 -44.08 -38.98
CA LEU A 859 7.51 -44.66 -39.28
C LEU A 859 7.44 -45.64 -40.46
N LEU A 860 6.40 -46.50 -40.51
CA LEU A 860 6.17 -47.43 -41.61
C LEU A 860 5.88 -46.71 -42.93
N PHE A 861 5.04 -45.68 -42.93
CA PHE A 861 4.79 -44.87 -44.13
C PHE A 861 6.06 -44.18 -44.64
N GLY A 862 6.84 -43.62 -43.73
CA GLY A 862 8.14 -43.05 -44.05
C GLY A 862 9.09 -44.09 -44.67
N TRP A 863 9.13 -45.29 -44.10
CA TRP A 863 9.94 -46.40 -44.61
C TRP A 863 9.46 -46.92 -45.98
N ILE A 864 8.14 -47.04 -46.21
CA ILE A 864 7.56 -47.38 -47.52
C ILE A 864 7.94 -46.30 -48.55
N GLY A 865 7.94 -45.03 -48.14
CA GLY A 865 8.44 -43.93 -48.96
C GLY A 865 9.89 -44.15 -49.40
N ALA A 866 10.77 -44.57 -48.49
CA ALA A 866 12.15 -44.94 -48.82
C ALA A 866 12.23 -46.15 -49.76
N LEU A 867 11.38 -47.17 -49.58
CA LEU A 867 11.32 -48.35 -50.44
C LEU A 867 10.86 -48.01 -51.87
N ILE A 868 9.85 -47.15 -52.02
CA ILE A 868 9.42 -46.64 -53.34
C ILE A 868 10.52 -45.80 -53.97
N TRP A 869 11.17 -44.95 -53.18
CA TRP A 869 12.30 -44.14 -53.65
C TRP A 869 13.45 -45.03 -54.15
N TRP A 870 13.75 -46.12 -53.43
CA TRP A 870 14.74 -47.11 -53.83
C TRP A 870 14.36 -47.82 -55.12
N MET A 871 13.12 -48.30 -55.26
CA MET A 871 12.65 -48.96 -56.48
C MET A 871 12.75 -48.04 -57.71
N ARG A 872 12.49 -46.74 -57.56
CA ARG A 872 12.56 -45.77 -58.65
C ARG A 872 13.98 -45.40 -59.05
N THR A 873 14.94 -45.44 -58.12
CA THR A 873 16.30 -44.93 -58.36
C THR A 873 17.33 -46.04 -58.57
N ALA A 874 17.31 -47.07 -57.73
CA ALA A 874 18.29 -48.16 -57.73
C ALA A 874 17.69 -49.51 -58.20
N GLY A 875 16.39 -49.74 -58.01
CA GLY A 875 15.72 -51.00 -58.39
C GLY A 875 15.57 -51.25 -59.89
N ARG A 876 15.76 -50.24 -60.75
CA ARG A 876 15.68 -50.37 -62.23
C ARG A 876 16.96 -50.86 -62.90
N TYR A 877 18.08 -50.95 -62.19
CA TYR A 877 19.34 -51.46 -62.74
C TYR A 877 19.96 -52.46 -61.75
N PRO A 878 19.76 -53.79 -61.93
CA PRO A 878 20.51 -54.75 -61.16
C PRO A 878 22.00 -54.61 -61.53
N LEU A 879 22.80 -54.17 -60.57
CA LEU A 879 24.25 -54.04 -60.73
C LEU A 879 24.84 -55.42 -61.09
N LYS A 880 25.38 -55.49 -62.31
CA LYS A 880 26.32 -56.51 -62.79
C LYS A 880 27.38 -56.76 -61.71
N LYS A 881 27.55 -58.02 -61.31
CA LYS A 881 28.77 -58.50 -60.64
C LYS A 881 29.99 -58.11 -61.48
N ARG A 882 30.90 -57.32 -60.92
CA ARG A 882 32.36 -57.38 -61.15
C ARG A 882 32.90 -57.79 -59.77
N GLY A 883 33.51 -58.96 -59.61
CA GLY A 883 34.72 -59.37 -60.30
C GLY A 883 35.86 -58.81 -59.48
#